data_AF-A0AAW0FQ60-F1
#
_entry.id   AF-A0AAW0FQ60-F1
#
_cell.length_a   1.000
_cell.length_b   1.000
_cell.length_c   1.000
_cell.angle_alpha   90.00
_cell.angle_beta   90.00
_cell.angle_gamma   90.00
#
_symmetry.space_group_name_H-M   'P 1'
#
loop_
_entity.id
_entity.type
_entity.pdbx_description
1 polymer ?
#
loop_
_entity_poly.entity_id
_entity_poly.type
_entity_poly.pdbx_seq_one_letter_code
_entity_poly.pdbx_strand_id
1 'polypeptide(L)'
;MFALDSKNILKHIHAYAKNQGRLLAYSDAIEAYKSLSEIRYIYNQVSVSNSPFKFNLEKFFYPFLKEWVEESGEKISAIINNAIEKDSFEPIDLNDDNRKFSSSVLDIFTLVKEFLRILNQLNWSNEFQLAQAYTSLLKSISDGVLTYSSKISDKIIRELDEEEQKKLLQQASDEVDNRKSGNWFDEVKNVVSNIQNGNKLELEEPYNFKPGTCIALNNLAAMMDQLTKLEDLLDPVLISNTVAEFDPSLQKKYTSHIFSLRLVKAENLKSANASSNLSNMHPYITMIDTMARKTIGKTRVVNNTNNPDWDEEFEVTLPANTSLTISVTVWDERVGTHSICGRALLQLDPLRFKHDGIPQEIYLDLDSQGRVLVEIAVESERVDAIFVMGRAHRSLKRAQERAIKLIVEKFSRFIHYCFSRSNLKSICGNNGQVKPTQDQMDDAMMPLYNYLNMNLQVLAEFLTKSLLLKVMLAAWIVVVSSADALLLPKLASAKTFHLSSIGSKLKPESTGGWQSAVSSAMANVTNSMGISGFGKSLTSNELETVFSWLNFLCFDFFHNDGNGPPVRDLKNEQYQALLLVPVYYDRDVDFLQQEVERLSPAFIKTLRDRNNFDNEPSLAAPQRRNSRAGSIIRNKTILANATAKSRAQADKEAREARSDPTAAQTLAEDMILRILLIKDEKSYVARRLEQREKLAHSIATERLAKAAAEGRFNRR
;
A
#
# COMPACT_ATOMS: atom_id res chain seq x y z
N MET A 1 -26.07 -43.32 -37.42
CA MET A 1 -25.86 -44.62 -36.77
C MET A 1 -24.65 -44.53 -35.85
N PHE A 2 -23.45 -44.33 -36.42
CA PHE A 2 -22.19 -44.11 -35.68
C PHE A 2 -22.31 -43.30 -34.38
N ALA A 3 -22.80 -42.05 -34.43
CA ALA A 3 -22.91 -41.19 -33.24
C ALA A 3 -23.72 -41.83 -32.09
N LEU A 4 -24.80 -42.56 -32.41
CA LEU A 4 -25.65 -43.21 -31.40
C LEU A 4 -24.94 -44.44 -30.80
N ASP A 5 -24.23 -45.19 -31.63
CA ASP A 5 -23.44 -46.34 -31.20
C ASP A 5 -22.27 -45.89 -30.31
N SER A 6 -21.53 -44.85 -30.71
CA SER A 6 -20.47 -44.25 -29.90
C SER A 6 -20.97 -43.82 -28.53
N LYS A 7 -22.14 -43.17 -28.46
CA LYS A 7 -22.78 -42.78 -27.19
C LYS A 7 -23.06 -43.99 -26.30
N ASN A 8 -23.59 -45.08 -26.86
CA ASN A 8 -23.94 -46.27 -26.09
C ASN A 8 -22.70 -47.03 -25.64
N ILE A 9 -21.70 -47.15 -26.51
CA ILE A 9 -20.40 -47.77 -26.20
C ILE A 9 -19.71 -47.03 -25.06
N LEU A 10 -19.58 -45.71 -25.15
CA LEU A 10 -18.91 -44.92 -24.11
C LEU A 10 -19.67 -44.95 -22.78
N LYS A 11 -21.01 -44.97 -22.81
CA LYS A 11 -21.81 -45.18 -21.60
C LYS A 11 -21.55 -46.55 -20.97
N HIS A 12 -21.44 -47.59 -21.78
CA HIS A 12 -21.12 -48.93 -21.30
C HIS A 12 -19.71 -49.00 -20.71
N ILE A 13 -18.71 -48.42 -21.39
CA ILE A 13 -17.34 -48.32 -20.88
C ILE A 13 -17.31 -47.59 -19.54
N HIS A 14 -18.02 -46.46 -19.43
CA HIS A 14 -18.09 -45.70 -18.18
C HIS A 14 -18.75 -46.46 -17.03
N ALA A 15 -19.87 -47.14 -17.30
CA ALA A 15 -20.54 -47.97 -16.30
C ALA A 15 -19.67 -49.18 -15.88
N TYR A 16 -19.00 -49.82 -16.83
CA TYR A 16 -18.11 -50.94 -16.57
C TYR A 16 -16.90 -50.54 -15.70
N ALA A 17 -16.23 -49.43 -16.04
CA ALA A 17 -15.12 -48.90 -15.26
C ALA A 17 -15.56 -48.61 -13.81
N LYS A 18 -16.69 -47.92 -13.64
CA LYS A 18 -17.26 -47.62 -12.32
C LYS A 18 -17.57 -48.87 -11.51
N ASN A 19 -18.15 -49.90 -12.11
CA ASN A 19 -18.46 -51.17 -11.43
C ASN A 19 -17.21 -51.95 -11.00
N GLN A 20 -16.09 -51.75 -11.70
CA GLN A 20 -14.79 -52.33 -11.37
C GLN A 20 -13.99 -51.49 -10.36
N GLY A 21 -14.57 -50.39 -9.85
CA GLY A 21 -13.86 -49.44 -8.99
C GLY A 21 -12.73 -48.69 -9.69
N ARG A 22 -12.72 -48.66 -11.02
CA ARG A 22 -11.72 -47.95 -11.83
C ARG A 22 -12.29 -46.62 -12.30
N LEU A 23 -11.48 -45.57 -12.22
CA LEU A 23 -11.79 -44.28 -12.84
C LEU A 23 -11.27 -44.27 -14.28
N LEU A 24 -12.07 -43.73 -15.19
CA LEU A 24 -11.63 -43.45 -16.56
C LEU A 24 -10.71 -42.23 -16.51
N ALA A 25 -9.52 -42.35 -17.09
CA ALA A 25 -8.61 -41.22 -17.19
C ALA A 25 -9.23 -40.11 -18.05
N TYR A 26 -9.25 -38.89 -17.53
CA TYR A 26 -9.72 -37.73 -18.29
C TYR A 26 -8.89 -37.50 -19.56
N SER A 27 -7.62 -37.93 -19.60
CA SER A 27 -6.74 -37.81 -20.78
C SER A 27 -7.38 -38.51 -21.97
N ASP A 28 -7.77 -39.77 -21.77
CA ASP A 28 -8.35 -40.62 -22.79
C ASP A 28 -9.75 -40.11 -23.18
N ALA A 29 -10.50 -39.61 -22.20
CA ALA A 29 -11.82 -39.02 -22.43
C ALA A 29 -11.74 -37.72 -23.25
N ILE A 30 -10.77 -36.84 -22.98
CA ILE A 30 -10.56 -35.59 -23.72
C ILE A 30 -10.04 -35.88 -25.13
N GLU A 31 -9.17 -36.86 -25.30
CA GLU A 31 -8.73 -37.31 -26.62
C GLU A 31 -9.89 -37.88 -27.44
N ALA A 32 -10.71 -38.75 -26.83
CA ALA A 32 -11.92 -39.25 -27.46
C ALA A 32 -12.91 -38.12 -27.83
N TYR A 33 -13.03 -37.09 -26.99
CA TYR A 33 -13.82 -35.90 -27.32
C TYR A 33 -13.28 -35.22 -28.58
N LYS A 34 -11.96 -34.97 -28.67
CA LYS A 34 -11.33 -34.33 -29.84
C LYS A 34 -11.67 -35.10 -31.10
N SER A 35 -11.40 -36.40 -31.14
CA SER A 35 -11.70 -37.23 -32.33
C SER A 35 -13.18 -37.23 -32.68
N LEU A 36 -14.09 -37.34 -31.70
CA LEU A 36 -15.54 -37.30 -31.97
C LEU A 36 -16.03 -35.91 -32.40
N SER A 37 -15.40 -34.85 -31.92
CA SER A 37 -15.71 -33.48 -32.31
C SER A 37 -15.30 -33.20 -33.77
N GLU A 38 -14.15 -33.73 -34.20
CA GLU A 38 -13.70 -33.69 -35.60
C GLU A 38 -14.64 -34.48 -36.51
N ILE A 39 -15.05 -35.68 -36.09
CA ILE A 39 -16.04 -36.47 -36.83
C ILE A 39 -17.38 -35.73 -36.92
N ARG A 40 -17.83 -35.10 -35.84
CA ARG A 40 -19.04 -34.26 -35.85
C ARG A 40 -18.89 -33.07 -36.80
N TYR A 41 -17.73 -32.42 -36.82
CA TYR A 41 -17.43 -31.32 -37.72
C TYR A 41 -17.52 -31.76 -39.19
N ILE A 42 -16.84 -32.84 -39.55
CA ILE A 42 -16.90 -33.43 -40.91
C ILE A 42 -18.34 -33.82 -41.26
N TYR A 43 -19.06 -34.48 -40.35
CA TYR A 43 -20.46 -34.85 -40.53
C TYR A 43 -21.34 -33.63 -40.86
N ASN A 44 -21.19 -32.54 -40.12
CA ASN A 44 -21.96 -31.33 -40.34
C ASN A 44 -21.69 -30.68 -41.70
N GLN A 45 -20.48 -30.84 -42.26
CA GLN A 45 -20.14 -30.33 -43.60
C GLN A 45 -20.75 -31.15 -44.74
N VAL A 46 -20.86 -32.47 -44.56
CA VAL A 46 -21.29 -33.39 -45.63
C VAL A 46 -22.75 -33.83 -45.54
N SER A 47 -23.40 -33.62 -44.40
CA SER A 47 -24.78 -34.08 -44.20
C SER A 47 -25.78 -33.27 -45.02
N VAL A 48 -26.68 -33.96 -45.72
CA VAL A 48 -27.74 -33.34 -46.52
C VAL A 48 -28.84 -32.84 -45.58
N SER A 49 -29.19 -31.55 -45.66
CA SER A 49 -30.27 -30.90 -44.91
C SER A 49 -30.21 -31.07 -43.37
N ASN A 50 -29.40 -30.24 -42.70
CA ASN A 50 -29.52 -29.88 -41.26
C ASN A 50 -29.73 -31.03 -40.26
N SER A 51 -29.31 -32.24 -40.60
CA SER A 51 -29.55 -33.42 -39.75
C SER A 51 -28.68 -33.35 -38.49
N PRO A 52 -29.23 -33.46 -37.27
CA PRO A 52 -28.46 -33.26 -36.05
C PRO A 52 -27.57 -34.47 -35.75
N PHE A 53 -26.32 -34.21 -35.33
CA PHE A 53 -25.44 -35.22 -34.78
C PHE A 53 -26.04 -35.78 -33.47
N LYS A 54 -26.52 -37.03 -33.48
CA LYS A 54 -27.33 -37.63 -32.40
C LYS A 54 -26.55 -38.04 -31.13
N PHE A 55 -25.51 -37.30 -30.77
CA PHE A 55 -24.75 -37.47 -29.54
C PHE A 55 -24.30 -36.10 -29.04
N ASN A 56 -24.84 -35.69 -27.88
CA ASN A 56 -24.38 -34.50 -27.18
C ASN A 56 -23.04 -34.83 -26.49
N LEU A 57 -21.94 -34.52 -27.17
CA LEU A 57 -20.58 -34.78 -26.71
C LEU A 57 -20.31 -33.98 -25.43
N GLU A 58 -20.63 -32.69 -25.44
CA GLU A 58 -20.35 -31.75 -24.35
C GLU A 58 -20.97 -32.23 -23.04
N LYS A 59 -22.23 -32.68 -23.05
CA LYS A 59 -22.88 -33.22 -21.84
C LYS A 59 -22.19 -34.47 -21.29
N PHE A 60 -21.65 -35.33 -22.15
CA PHE A 60 -20.99 -36.57 -21.71
C PHE A 60 -19.56 -36.32 -21.22
N PHE A 61 -18.82 -35.47 -21.92
CA PHE A 61 -17.39 -35.26 -21.67
C PHE A 61 -17.09 -34.16 -20.64
N TYR A 62 -18.06 -33.28 -20.34
CA TYR A 62 -17.84 -32.16 -19.42
C TYR A 62 -17.34 -32.53 -18.01
N PRO A 63 -17.78 -33.64 -17.37
CA PRO A 63 -17.21 -34.05 -16.08
C PRO A 63 -15.70 -34.31 -16.14
N PHE A 64 -15.20 -34.89 -17.23
CA PHE A 64 -13.77 -35.13 -17.44
C PHE A 64 -13.00 -33.84 -17.72
N LEU A 65 -13.61 -32.89 -18.43
CA LEU A 65 -13.04 -31.56 -18.60
C LEU A 65 -12.90 -30.84 -17.25
N LYS A 66 -13.90 -30.92 -16.38
CA LYS A 66 -13.84 -30.37 -15.02
C LYS A 66 -12.70 -30.99 -14.20
N GLU A 67 -12.62 -32.32 -14.19
CA GLU A 67 -11.55 -33.06 -13.50
C GLU A 67 -10.16 -32.65 -14.01
N TRP A 68 -10.00 -32.51 -15.32
CA TRP A 68 -8.75 -32.01 -15.92
C TRP A 68 -8.41 -30.57 -15.47
N VAL A 69 -9.40 -29.66 -15.42
CA VAL A 69 -9.18 -28.28 -14.96
C VAL A 69 -8.79 -28.25 -13.49
N GLU A 70 -9.45 -29.06 -12.65
CA GLU A 70 -9.16 -29.17 -11.21
C GLU A 70 -7.72 -29.68 -10.98
N GLU A 71 -7.32 -30.79 -11.62
CA GLU A 71 -5.95 -31.31 -11.50
C GLU A 71 -4.91 -30.34 -12.08
N SER A 72 -5.23 -29.65 -13.19
CA SER A 72 -4.36 -28.61 -13.73
C SER A 72 -4.14 -27.47 -12.73
N GLY A 73 -5.18 -27.12 -11.96
CA GLY A 73 -5.07 -26.15 -10.86
C GLY A 73 -4.10 -26.60 -9.75
N GLU A 74 -4.17 -27.86 -9.34
CA GLU A 74 -3.25 -28.43 -8.35
C GLU A 74 -1.79 -28.42 -8.86
N LYS A 75 -1.60 -28.76 -10.13
CA LYS A 75 -0.28 -28.71 -10.79
C LYS A 75 0.30 -27.30 -10.85
N ILE A 76 -0.51 -26.27 -11.10
CA ILE A 76 -0.07 -24.87 -11.05
C ILE A 76 0.50 -24.54 -9.68
N SER A 77 -0.23 -24.87 -8.60
CA SER A 77 0.22 -24.60 -7.23
C SER A 77 1.54 -25.30 -6.91
N ALA A 78 1.66 -26.58 -7.27
CA ALA A 78 2.89 -27.36 -7.07
C ALA A 78 4.09 -26.76 -7.82
N ILE A 79 3.88 -26.34 -9.08
CA ILE A 79 4.95 -25.78 -9.91
C ILE A 79 5.40 -24.42 -9.41
N ILE A 80 4.48 -23.58 -8.93
CA ILE A 80 4.84 -22.30 -8.31
C ILE A 80 5.73 -22.51 -7.08
N ASN A 81 5.39 -23.46 -6.21
CA ASN A 81 6.21 -23.77 -5.04
C ASN A 81 7.60 -24.28 -5.44
N ASN A 82 7.65 -25.24 -6.37
CA ASN A 82 8.91 -25.80 -6.86
C ASN A 82 9.79 -24.76 -7.57
N ALA A 83 9.19 -23.85 -8.36
CA ALA A 83 9.90 -22.81 -9.08
C ALA A 83 10.54 -21.81 -8.11
N ILE A 84 9.86 -21.44 -7.02
CA ILE A 84 10.41 -20.54 -5.99
C ILE A 84 11.53 -21.23 -5.19
N GLU A 85 11.33 -22.50 -4.82
CA GLU A 85 12.31 -23.25 -4.01
C GLU A 85 13.63 -23.50 -4.76
N LYS A 86 13.57 -23.65 -6.08
CA LYS A 86 14.75 -23.88 -6.93
C LYS A 86 15.32 -22.60 -7.54
N ASP A 87 14.70 -21.45 -7.31
CA ASP A 87 15.13 -20.19 -7.90
C ASP A 87 16.46 -19.72 -7.26
N SER A 88 17.46 -19.43 -8.10
CA SER A 88 18.70 -18.81 -7.64
C SER A 88 18.56 -17.29 -7.41
N PHE A 89 17.46 -16.68 -7.89
CA PHE A 89 17.24 -15.23 -7.88
C PHE A 89 18.35 -14.45 -8.61
N GLU A 90 18.85 -15.03 -9.69
CA GLU A 90 19.76 -14.37 -10.62
C GLU A 90 18.97 -13.85 -11.83
N PRO A 91 19.37 -12.71 -12.43
CA PRO A 91 18.72 -12.20 -13.64
C PRO A 91 18.94 -13.17 -14.80
N ILE A 92 17.92 -13.35 -15.64
CA ILE A 92 18.07 -14.09 -16.90
C ILE A 92 19.09 -13.42 -17.82
N ASP A 93 19.02 -12.09 -17.92
CA ASP A 93 20.02 -11.27 -18.60
C ASP A 93 20.09 -9.90 -17.89
N LEU A 94 21.25 -9.59 -17.32
CA LEU A 94 21.47 -8.34 -16.60
C LEU A 94 21.52 -7.12 -17.54
N ASN A 95 21.91 -7.32 -18.81
CA ASN A 95 22.09 -6.24 -19.78
C ASN A 95 20.78 -5.85 -20.49
N ASP A 96 19.77 -6.73 -20.48
CA ASP A 96 18.44 -6.45 -21.02
C ASP A 96 17.47 -6.06 -19.89
N ASP A 97 17.05 -4.79 -19.89
CA ASP A 97 16.12 -4.24 -18.88
C ASP A 97 14.83 -5.07 -18.74
N ASN A 98 14.36 -5.69 -19.82
CA ASN A 98 13.14 -6.49 -19.81
C ASN A 98 13.36 -7.92 -19.29
N ARG A 99 14.61 -8.32 -18.99
CA ARG A 99 14.98 -9.69 -18.58
C ARG A 99 15.78 -9.74 -17.27
N LYS A 100 15.78 -8.66 -16.50
CA LYS A 100 16.38 -8.60 -15.15
C LYS A 100 15.60 -9.36 -14.06
N PHE A 101 14.67 -10.24 -14.44
CA PHE A 101 13.94 -11.11 -13.51
C PHE A 101 14.50 -12.54 -13.62
N SER A 102 14.22 -13.41 -12.66
CA SER A 102 14.76 -14.78 -12.63
C SER A 102 13.91 -15.79 -13.40
N SER A 103 14.42 -17.01 -13.58
CA SER A 103 13.76 -18.06 -14.36
C SER A 103 12.40 -18.49 -13.81
N SER A 104 12.15 -18.35 -12.49
CA SER A 104 10.90 -18.83 -11.87
C SER A 104 9.65 -18.25 -12.52
N VAL A 105 9.69 -16.99 -12.95
CA VAL A 105 8.59 -16.33 -13.67
C VAL A 105 8.31 -17.00 -15.02
N LEU A 106 9.36 -17.36 -15.78
CA LEU A 106 9.22 -18.02 -17.07
C LEU A 106 8.69 -19.44 -16.92
N ASP A 107 9.20 -20.20 -15.94
CA ASP A 107 8.82 -21.58 -15.71
C ASP A 107 7.31 -21.69 -15.40
N ILE A 108 6.83 -20.82 -14.51
CA ILE A 108 5.41 -20.74 -14.15
C ILE A 108 4.55 -20.41 -15.37
N PHE A 109 4.90 -19.36 -16.12
CA PHE A 109 4.07 -18.91 -17.23
C PHE A 109 4.16 -19.79 -18.48
N THR A 110 5.23 -20.56 -18.64
CA THR A 110 5.35 -21.57 -19.71
C THR A 110 4.29 -22.66 -19.51
N LEU A 111 4.16 -23.18 -18.29
CA LEU A 111 3.13 -24.16 -17.96
C LEU A 111 1.71 -23.58 -18.10
N VAL A 112 1.49 -22.38 -17.56
CA VAL A 112 0.16 -21.73 -17.63
C VAL A 112 -0.27 -21.55 -19.09
N LYS A 113 0.63 -21.08 -19.97
CA LYS A 113 0.34 -20.96 -21.41
C LYS A 113 0.02 -22.30 -22.05
N GLU A 114 0.69 -23.37 -21.65
CA GLU A 114 0.43 -24.72 -22.15
C GLU A 114 -0.97 -25.22 -21.77
N PHE A 115 -1.41 -25.03 -20.52
CA PHE A 115 -2.78 -25.39 -20.11
C PHE A 115 -3.84 -24.60 -20.87
N LEU A 116 -3.63 -23.29 -21.06
CA LEU A 116 -4.55 -22.46 -21.83
C LEU A 116 -4.59 -22.88 -23.32
N ARG A 117 -3.45 -23.26 -23.88
CA ARG A 117 -3.36 -23.81 -25.24
C ARG A 117 -4.15 -25.10 -25.39
N ILE A 118 -4.08 -26.01 -24.40
CA ILE A 118 -4.85 -27.26 -24.40
C ILE A 118 -6.35 -26.97 -24.44
N LEU A 119 -6.85 -26.08 -23.57
CA LEU A 119 -8.27 -25.67 -23.56
C LEU A 119 -8.71 -25.09 -24.90
N ASN A 120 -7.91 -24.18 -25.46
CA ASN A 120 -8.22 -23.56 -26.75
C ASN A 120 -8.30 -24.60 -27.87
N GLN A 121 -7.39 -25.58 -27.88
CA GLN A 121 -7.35 -26.65 -28.88
C GLN A 121 -8.47 -27.69 -28.75
N LEU A 122 -9.27 -27.66 -27.68
CA LEU A 122 -10.44 -28.54 -27.58
C LEU A 122 -11.53 -28.14 -28.58
N ASN A 123 -11.57 -26.89 -29.06
CA ASN A 123 -12.65 -26.36 -29.89
C ASN A 123 -14.04 -26.67 -29.27
N TRP A 124 -14.14 -26.50 -27.95
CA TRP A 124 -15.29 -26.95 -27.17
C TRP A 124 -16.56 -26.21 -27.59
N SER A 125 -17.57 -26.93 -28.09
CA SER A 125 -18.71 -26.28 -28.75
C SER A 125 -19.74 -25.66 -27.81
N ASN A 126 -19.69 -25.96 -26.50
CA ASN A 126 -20.56 -25.32 -25.51
C ASN A 126 -19.82 -24.15 -24.84
N GLU A 127 -20.11 -22.93 -25.28
CA GLU A 127 -19.44 -21.71 -24.82
C GLU A 127 -19.53 -21.50 -23.31
N PHE A 128 -20.68 -21.79 -22.69
CA PHE A 128 -20.86 -21.67 -21.24
C PHE A 128 -19.93 -22.60 -20.45
N GLN A 129 -19.88 -23.88 -20.85
CA GLN A 129 -19.01 -24.86 -20.21
C GLN A 129 -17.53 -24.52 -20.38
N LEU A 130 -17.16 -24.02 -21.56
CA LEU A 130 -15.79 -23.56 -21.84
C LEU A 130 -15.44 -22.33 -21.01
N ALA A 131 -16.34 -21.35 -20.90
CA ALA A 131 -16.16 -20.17 -20.08
C ALA A 131 -16.04 -20.53 -18.58
N GLN A 132 -16.80 -21.52 -18.10
CA GLN A 132 -16.62 -22.07 -16.74
C GLN A 132 -15.25 -22.74 -16.56
N ALA A 133 -14.78 -23.51 -17.54
CA ALA A 133 -13.45 -24.12 -17.50
C ALA A 133 -12.33 -23.07 -17.46
N TYR A 134 -12.40 -22.03 -18.29
CA TYR A 134 -11.47 -20.89 -18.23
C TYR A 134 -11.53 -20.16 -16.90
N THR A 135 -12.73 -19.88 -16.38
CA THR A 135 -12.89 -19.18 -15.09
C THR A 135 -12.25 -19.97 -13.95
N SER A 136 -12.45 -21.29 -13.91
CA SER A 136 -11.83 -22.16 -12.90
C SER A 136 -10.30 -22.20 -13.03
N LEU A 137 -9.77 -22.29 -14.25
CA LEU A 137 -8.32 -22.30 -14.47
C LEU A 137 -7.68 -20.95 -14.11
N LEU A 138 -8.31 -19.83 -14.51
CA LEU A 138 -7.89 -18.48 -14.13
C LEU A 138 -7.89 -18.30 -12.62
N LYS A 139 -8.86 -18.90 -11.91
CA LYS A 139 -8.89 -18.88 -10.45
C LYS A 139 -7.66 -19.54 -9.85
N SER A 140 -7.30 -20.74 -10.34
CA SER A 140 -6.09 -21.44 -9.91
C SER A 140 -4.82 -20.65 -10.22
N ILE A 141 -4.75 -19.98 -11.38
CA ILE A 141 -3.65 -19.08 -11.73
C ILE A 141 -3.56 -17.92 -10.74
N SER A 142 -4.69 -17.26 -10.44
CA SER A 142 -4.75 -16.17 -9.47
C SER A 142 -4.29 -16.61 -8.08
N ASP A 143 -4.82 -17.72 -7.55
CA ASP A 143 -4.44 -18.25 -6.24
C ASP A 143 -2.95 -18.63 -6.18
N GLY A 144 -2.43 -19.15 -7.29
CA GLY A 144 -1.00 -19.36 -7.49
C GLY A 144 -0.18 -18.07 -7.43
N VAL A 145 -0.62 -17.03 -8.14
CA VAL A 145 0.02 -15.70 -8.14
C VAL A 145 -0.01 -15.06 -6.74
N LEU A 146 -1.12 -15.17 -6.02
CA LEU A 146 -1.24 -14.70 -4.63
C LEU A 146 -0.18 -15.38 -3.74
N THR A 147 -0.01 -16.69 -3.90
CA THR A 147 1.01 -17.48 -3.18
C THR A 147 2.43 -17.02 -3.55
N TYR A 148 2.71 -16.85 -4.85
CA TYR A 148 4.00 -16.33 -5.32
C TYR A 148 4.29 -14.95 -4.75
N SER A 149 3.34 -14.03 -4.87
CA SER A 149 3.41 -12.66 -4.34
C SER A 149 3.72 -12.62 -2.85
N SER A 150 3.08 -13.49 -2.05
CA SER A 150 3.32 -13.59 -0.61
C SER A 150 4.74 -14.10 -0.32
N LYS A 151 5.16 -15.20 -0.95
CA LYS A 151 6.48 -15.80 -0.73
C LYS A 151 7.63 -14.86 -1.12
N ILE A 152 7.50 -14.16 -2.25
CA ILE A 152 8.49 -13.16 -2.68
C ILE A 152 8.52 -11.97 -1.72
N SER A 153 7.36 -11.50 -1.26
CA SER A 153 7.29 -10.43 -0.24
C SER A 153 7.99 -10.84 1.05
N ASP A 154 7.75 -12.07 1.54
CA ASP A 154 8.38 -12.59 2.75
C ASP A 154 9.90 -12.69 2.59
N LYS A 155 10.39 -13.12 1.41
CA LYS A 155 11.83 -13.13 1.10
C LYS A 155 12.43 -11.72 1.19
N ILE A 156 11.80 -10.73 0.54
CA ILE A 156 12.25 -9.34 0.56
C ILE A 156 12.29 -8.82 2.01
N ILE A 157 11.23 -9.06 2.79
CA ILE A 157 11.16 -8.63 4.19
C ILE A 157 12.32 -9.23 5.01
N ARG A 158 12.57 -10.54 4.90
CA ARG A 158 13.66 -11.22 5.64
C ARG A 158 15.05 -10.75 5.22
N GLU A 159 15.26 -10.45 3.94
CA GLU A 159 16.55 -9.95 3.47
C GLU A 159 16.81 -8.51 3.95
N LEU A 160 15.76 -7.70 4.04
CA LEU A 160 15.83 -6.33 4.55
C LEU A 160 15.91 -6.24 6.08
N ASP A 161 15.60 -7.31 6.84
CA ASP A 161 15.69 -7.30 8.30
C ASP A 161 17.15 -7.40 8.79
N GLU A 162 17.73 -6.27 9.18
CA GLU A 162 19.13 -6.19 9.63
C GLU A 162 19.42 -6.97 10.90
N GLU A 163 18.46 -7.07 11.83
CA GLU A 163 18.67 -7.82 13.07
C GLU A 163 18.66 -9.31 12.81
N GLU A 164 17.75 -9.77 11.95
CA GLU A 164 17.71 -11.16 11.51
C GLU A 164 18.98 -11.51 10.73
N GLN A 165 19.43 -10.64 9.81
CA GLN A 165 20.69 -10.84 9.09
C GLN A 165 21.91 -10.85 10.03
N LYS A 166 21.99 -9.93 11.00
CA LYS A 166 23.07 -9.92 12.01
C LYS A 166 23.05 -11.19 12.85
N LYS A 167 21.88 -11.65 13.31
CA LYS A 167 21.75 -12.92 14.06
C LYS A 167 22.19 -14.13 13.23
N LEU A 168 21.78 -14.20 11.97
CA LEU A 168 22.18 -15.27 11.04
C LEU A 168 23.69 -15.23 10.74
N LEU A 169 24.26 -14.04 10.55
CA LEU A 169 25.70 -13.85 10.37
C LEU A 169 26.49 -14.23 11.62
N GLN A 170 25.97 -13.92 12.81
CA GLN A 170 26.59 -14.27 14.09
C GLN A 170 26.57 -15.79 14.32
N GLN A 171 25.48 -16.45 13.93
CA GLN A 171 25.36 -17.92 13.92
C GLN A 171 26.27 -18.57 12.86
N ALA A 172 26.46 -17.94 11.70
CA ALA A 172 27.34 -18.44 10.64
C ALA A 172 28.83 -18.15 10.90
N SER A 173 29.16 -17.07 11.62
CA SER A 173 30.53 -16.72 11.99
C SER A 173 31.11 -17.61 13.08
N ASP A 174 30.26 -18.31 13.84
CA ASP A 174 30.71 -19.35 14.77
C ASP A 174 31.19 -20.62 14.02
N GLU A 175 30.97 -20.74 12.70
CA GLU A 175 31.38 -21.90 11.89
C GLU A 175 32.50 -21.62 10.85
N VAL A 176 32.76 -20.37 10.45
CA VAL A 176 33.78 -20.10 9.41
C VAL A 176 34.63 -18.87 9.72
N ASP A 177 35.88 -19.14 10.09
CA ASP A 177 36.91 -18.15 10.35
C ASP A 177 37.52 -17.57 9.06
N ASN A 178 37.71 -16.25 9.07
CA ASN A 178 38.61 -15.42 8.25
C ASN A 178 38.70 -15.67 6.73
N ARG A 179 37.97 -14.88 5.91
CA ARG A 179 38.52 -14.31 4.66
C ARG A 179 38.02 -12.89 4.36
N LYS A 180 39.00 -12.07 4.00
CA LYS A 180 38.99 -10.62 3.74
C LYS A 180 37.96 -10.22 2.67
N SER A 181 37.18 -9.19 2.99
CA SER A 181 36.50 -8.26 2.07
C SER A 181 36.88 -6.88 2.60
N GLY A 182 37.53 -5.95 1.90
CA GLY A 182 37.41 -5.48 0.53
C GLY A 182 37.46 -3.94 0.65
N ASN A 183 38.32 -3.27 -0.13
CA ASN A 183 38.73 -1.84 -0.04
C ASN A 183 37.60 -0.77 -0.04
N TRP A 184 36.33 -1.15 0.01
CA TRP A 184 35.15 -0.28 0.13
C TRP A 184 35.00 0.32 1.54
N PHE A 185 35.37 -0.44 2.57
CA PHE A 185 35.23 -0.04 3.97
C PHE A 185 36.05 1.21 4.32
N ASP A 186 37.23 1.37 3.73
CA ASP A 186 38.13 2.47 4.09
C ASP A 186 37.66 3.83 3.53
N GLU A 187 36.93 3.84 2.42
CA GLU A 187 36.46 5.06 1.75
C GLU A 187 35.22 5.64 2.47
N VAL A 188 34.27 4.79 2.85
CA VAL A 188 33.11 5.18 3.69
C VAL A 188 33.58 5.58 5.08
N LYS A 189 34.54 4.86 5.66
CA LYS A 189 35.12 5.17 6.97
C LYS A 189 35.87 6.50 6.98
N ASN A 190 36.46 6.91 5.87
CA ASN A 190 37.08 8.23 5.71
C ASN A 190 36.06 9.38 5.56
N VAL A 191 34.94 9.14 4.89
CA VAL A 191 33.82 10.11 4.84
C VAL A 191 33.16 10.24 6.23
N VAL A 192 32.96 9.12 6.92
CA VAL A 192 32.38 9.07 8.27
C VAL A 192 33.33 9.65 9.32
N SER A 193 34.64 9.46 9.21
CA SER A 193 35.63 10.02 10.15
C SER A 193 35.82 11.53 10.01
N ASN A 194 35.65 12.10 8.82
CA ASN A 194 35.68 13.56 8.63
C ASN A 194 34.45 14.27 9.24
N ILE A 195 33.34 13.55 9.47
CA ILE A 195 32.13 14.05 10.13
C ILE A 195 32.24 13.99 11.67
N GLN A 196 33.22 13.26 12.22
CA GLN A 196 33.36 12.98 13.66
C GLN A 196 33.87 14.15 14.53
N ASN A 197 34.11 15.34 13.98
CA ASN A 197 34.58 16.50 14.76
C ASN A 197 33.49 17.29 15.51
N GLY A 198 32.24 16.81 15.55
CA GLY A 198 31.19 17.44 16.34
C GLY A 198 30.05 16.48 16.71
N ASN A 199 30.09 15.95 17.93
CA ASN A 199 29.14 15.03 18.56
C ASN A 199 29.15 13.57 18.05
N LYS A 200 29.51 12.66 18.98
CA LYS A 200 29.35 11.20 18.87
C LYS A 200 27.89 10.84 18.56
N LEU A 201 27.62 10.57 17.29
CA LEU A 201 26.50 9.73 16.87
C LEU A 201 27.13 8.58 16.06
N GLU A 202 26.90 7.35 16.48
CA GLU A 202 27.27 6.16 15.72
C GLU A 202 26.44 6.17 14.43
N LEU A 203 27.04 6.63 13.33
CA LEU A 203 26.42 6.55 12.01
C LEU A 203 26.42 5.07 11.61
N GLU A 204 25.22 4.50 11.46
CA GLU A 204 25.03 3.13 10.99
C GLU A 204 25.56 3.01 9.56
N GLU A 205 26.25 1.90 9.26
CA GLU A 205 26.81 1.62 7.94
C GLU A 205 25.72 1.63 6.86
N PRO A 206 26.01 2.09 5.62
CA PRO A 206 25.05 2.03 4.54
C PRO A 206 24.51 0.61 4.33
N TYR A 207 23.19 0.48 4.29
CA TYR A 207 22.56 -0.80 4.07
C TYR A 207 22.97 -1.33 2.68
N ASN A 208 23.65 -2.48 2.65
CA ASN A 208 24.09 -3.07 1.39
C ASN A 208 22.96 -3.93 0.79
N PHE A 209 22.29 -3.42 -0.24
CA PHE A 209 21.23 -4.17 -0.93
C PHE A 209 21.81 -5.39 -1.64
N LYS A 210 21.22 -6.55 -1.35
CA LYS A 210 21.58 -7.79 -2.05
C LYS A 210 21.01 -7.76 -3.47
N PRO A 211 21.76 -8.24 -4.49
CA PRO A 211 21.23 -8.42 -5.84
C PRO A 211 19.91 -9.21 -5.85
N GLY A 212 19.85 -10.31 -5.08
CA GLY A 212 18.65 -11.14 -4.97
C GLY A 212 17.39 -10.41 -4.51
N THR A 213 17.51 -9.37 -3.67
CA THR A 213 16.37 -8.53 -3.25
C THR A 213 15.84 -7.71 -4.42
N CYS A 214 16.73 -7.19 -5.26
CA CYS A 214 16.37 -6.45 -6.47
C CYS A 214 15.72 -7.35 -7.51
N ILE A 215 16.26 -8.56 -7.72
CA ILE A 215 15.69 -9.55 -8.64
C ILE A 215 14.32 -10.01 -8.14
N ALA A 216 14.14 -10.22 -6.83
CA ALA A 216 12.83 -10.52 -6.25
C ALA A 216 11.79 -9.42 -6.53
N LEU A 217 12.18 -8.15 -6.46
CA LEU A 217 11.30 -7.03 -6.83
C LEU A 217 10.99 -7.01 -8.34
N ASN A 218 11.99 -7.30 -9.19
CA ASN A 218 11.78 -7.45 -10.64
C ASN A 218 10.83 -8.61 -10.96
N ASN A 219 10.90 -9.72 -10.22
CA ASN A 219 10.00 -10.86 -10.39
C ASN A 219 8.54 -10.46 -10.16
N LEU A 220 8.23 -9.67 -9.12
CA LEU A 220 6.88 -9.15 -8.90
C LEU A 220 6.40 -8.31 -10.09
N ALA A 221 7.27 -7.48 -10.66
CA ALA A 221 6.95 -6.69 -11.85
C ALA A 221 6.72 -7.58 -13.09
N ALA A 222 7.60 -8.55 -13.31
CA ALA A 222 7.54 -9.45 -14.46
C ALA A 222 6.30 -10.36 -14.39
N MET A 223 5.89 -10.82 -13.20
CA MET A 223 4.64 -11.55 -13.04
C MET A 223 3.42 -10.72 -13.43
N MET A 224 3.38 -9.42 -13.09
CA MET A 224 2.29 -8.53 -13.52
C MET A 224 2.25 -8.34 -15.03
N ASP A 225 3.42 -8.20 -15.66
CA ASP A 225 3.54 -8.09 -17.11
C ASP A 225 3.07 -9.38 -17.81
N GLN A 226 3.46 -10.56 -17.31
CA GLN A 226 2.99 -11.82 -17.85
C GLN A 226 1.48 -12.03 -17.66
N LEU A 227 0.89 -11.60 -16.53
CA LEU A 227 -0.56 -11.59 -16.36
C LEU A 227 -1.25 -10.70 -17.38
N THR A 228 -0.70 -9.50 -17.64
CA THR A 228 -1.25 -8.59 -18.65
C THR A 228 -1.20 -9.23 -20.04
N LYS A 229 -0.11 -9.92 -20.39
CA LYS A 229 -0.02 -10.69 -21.64
C LYS A 229 -1.02 -11.85 -21.71
N LEU A 230 -1.41 -12.45 -20.59
CA LEU A 230 -2.48 -13.45 -20.57
C LEU A 230 -3.85 -12.81 -20.83
N GLU A 231 -4.10 -11.58 -20.38
CA GLU A 231 -5.34 -10.84 -20.69
C GLU A 231 -5.48 -10.56 -22.18
N ASP A 232 -4.37 -10.34 -22.90
CA ASP A 232 -4.42 -10.16 -24.36
C ASP A 232 -4.75 -11.47 -25.10
N LEU A 233 -4.37 -12.61 -24.52
CA LEU A 233 -4.65 -13.95 -25.06
C LEU A 233 -6.05 -14.47 -24.70
N LEU A 234 -6.55 -14.07 -23.53
CA LEU A 234 -7.81 -14.51 -22.97
C LEU A 234 -8.65 -13.27 -22.71
N ASP A 235 -9.74 -13.05 -23.45
CA ASP A 235 -10.66 -11.95 -23.17
C ASP A 235 -11.47 -12.25 -21.88
N PRO A 236 -11.07 -11.74 -20.70
CA PRO A 236 -11.72 -12.12 -19.45
C PRO A 236 -13.11 -11.48 -19.37
N VAL A 237 -13.32 -10.38 -20.10
CA VAL A 237 -14.60 -9.69 -20.18
C VAL A 237 -15.61 -10.55 -20.93
N LEU A 238 -15.21 -11.09 -22.07
CA LEU A 238 -16.04 -12.03 -22.82
C LEU A 238 -16.38 -13.27 -21.98
N ILE A 239 -15.38 -13.88 -21.33
CA ILE A 239 -15.58 -15.08 -20.48
C ILE A 239 -16.62 -14.79 -19.39
N SER A 240 -16.49 -13.67 -18.69
CA SER A 240 -17.41 -13.30 -17.62
C SER A 240 -18.81 -12.98 -18.11
N ASN A 241 -18.93 -12.29 -19.25
CA ASN A 241 -20.22 -12.01 -19.88
C ASN A 241 -20.92 -13.31 -20.28
N THR A 242 -20.21 -14.25 -20.90
CA THR A 242 -20.76 -15.58 -21.25
C THR A 242 -21.28 -16.29 -20.00
N VAL A 243 -20.51 -16.35 -18.92
CA VAL A 243 -20.99 -17.00 -17.67
C VAL A 243 -22.24 -16.31 -17.13
N ALA A 244 -22.28 -14.97 -17.14
CA ALA A 244 -23.40 -14.19 -16.62
C ALA A 244 -24.68 -14.33 -17.47
N GLU A 245 -24.57 -14.43 -18.79
CA GLU A 245 -25.71 -14.59 -19.71
C GLU A 245 -26.40 -15.95 -19.52
N PHE A 246 -25.62 -17.02 -19.37
CA PHE A 246 -26.15 -18.38 -19.26
C PHE A 246 -26.60 -18.75 -17.84
N ASP A 247 -25.96 -18.22 -16.78
CA ASP A 247 -26.40 -18.41 -15.39
C ASP A 247 -26.32 -17.10 -14.58
N PRO A 248 -27.36 -16.24 -14.70
CA PRO A 248 -27.43 -14.98 -13.94
C PRO A 248 -27.47 -15.16 -12.42
N SER A 249 -27.76 -16.37 -11.93
CA SER A 249 -27.84 -16.63 -10.48
C SER A 249 -26.46 -16.64 -9.82
N LEU A 250 -25.40 -16.98 -10.56
CA LEU A 250 -24.01 -16.95 -10.10
C LEU A 250 -23.54 -15.52 -9.79
N GLN A 251 -24.13 -14.52 -10.45
CA GLN A 251 -23.83 -13.11 -10.19
C GLN A 251 -24.44 -12.59 -8.87
N LYS A 252 -25.35 -13.34 -8.25
CA LYS A 252 -26.02 -12.93 -7.00
C LYS A 252 -25.38 -13.55 -5.75
N LYS A 253 -24.49 -14.54 -5.91
CA LYS A 253 -23.88 -15.28 -4.79
C LYS A 253 -22.40 -14.96 -4.70
N TYR A 254 -21.98 -14.44 -3.55
CA TYR A 254 -20.57 -14.27 -3.23
C TYR A 254 -19.95 -15.60 -2.82
N THR A 255 -18.70 -15.81 -3.21
CA THR A 255 -17.91 -16.98 -2.82
C THR A 255 -16.96 -16.66 -1.65
N SER A 256 -16.44 -15.44 -1.61
CA SER A 256 -15.57 -14.95 -0.55
C SER A 256 -15.65 -13.42 -0.43
N HIS A 257 -15.15 -12.89 0.68
CA HIS A 257 -15.07 -11.47 0.97
C HIS A 257 -13.62 -11.12 1.31
N ILE A 258 -13.04 -10.16 0.59
CA ILE A 258 -11.68 -9.66 0.81
C ILE A 258 -11.78 -8.35 1.58
N PHE A 259 -11.28 -8.37 2.82
CA PHE A 259 -11.13 -7.20 3.66
C PHE A 259 -9.72 -6.63 3.47
N SER A 260 -9.63 -5.38 3.06
CA SER A 260 -8.39 -4.61 3.07
C SER A 260 -8.40 -3.66 4.26
N LEU A 261 -7.47 -3.85 5.18
CA LEU A 261 -7.35 -3.16 6.46
C LEU A 261 -6.12 -2.24 6.41
N ARG A 262 -6.32 -0.93 6.33
CA ARG A 262 -5.24 0.06 6.36
C ARG A 262 -5.16 0.71 7.74
N LEU A 263 -4.10 0.40 8.49
CA LEU A 263 -3.78 1.01 9.77
C LEU A 263 -3.11 2.36 9.50
N VAL A 264 -3.86 3.45 9.62
CA VAL A 264 -3.42 4.79 9.20
C VAL A 264 -2.53 5.42 10.27
N LYS A 265 -3.07 5.64 11.47
CA LYS A 265 -2.40 6.34 12.56
C LYS A 265 -3.02 6.02 13.92
N ALA A 266 -2.32 6.40 14.99
CA ALA A 266 -2.91 6.49 16.32
C ALA A 266 -2.75 7.89 16.91
N GLU A 267 -3.66 8.24 17.82
CA GLU A 267 -3.69 9.54 18.47
C GLU A 267 -3.71 9.39 20.00
N ASN A 268 -2.97 10.26 20.69
CA ASN A 268 -2.95 10.39 22.15
C ASN A 268 -2.62 9.10 22.93
N LEU A 269 -1.68 8.30 22.39
CA LEU A 269 -1.21 7.09 23.05
C LEU A 269 -0.47 7.41 24.36
N LYS A 270 -0.55 6.50 25.32
CA LYS A 270 0.15 6.58 26.61
C LYS A 270 0.90 5.28 26.88
N SER A 271 2.15 5.38 27.31
CA SER A 271 2.92 4.23 27.77
C SER A 271 2.47 3.84 29.18
N ALA A 272 2.41 2.53 29.46
CA ALA A 272 1.98 1.98 30.75
C ALA A 272 2.86 2.45 31.93
N ASN A 273 4.12 2.86 31.69
CA ASN A 273 5.12 3.20 32.71
C ASN A 273 5.59 4.68 32.71
N ALA A 274 4.80 5.61 32.17
CA ALA A 274 5.25 7.01 32.07
C ALA A 274 5.18 7.76 33.43
N SER A 275 6.33 7.86 34.11
CA SER A 275 6.58 8.82 35.21
C SER A 275 7.04 10.20 34.71
N SER A 276 7.16 10.41 33.39
CA SER A 276 7.48 11.71 32.81
C SER A 276 6.82 11.92 31.44
N ASN A 277 6.43 13.16 31.15
CA ASN A 277 5.73 13.61 29.92
C ASN A 277 6.63 13.69 28.67
N LEU A 278 7.78 13.00 28.63
CA LEU A 278 8.68 13.04 27.47
C LEU A 278 8.41 11.87 26.52
N SER A 279 8.30 12.21 25.23
CA SER A 279 7.80 11.45 24.09
C SER A 279 8.61 10.21 23.65
N ASN A 280 9.27 9.48 24.55
CA ASN A 280 10.13 8.33 24.22
C ASN A 280 9.36 7.01 23.98
N MET A 281 8.29 7.02 23.18
CA MET A 281 7.51 5.82 22.89
C MET A 281 7.81 5.30 21.48
N HIS A 282 7.87 3.98 21.29
CA HIS A 282 8.17 3.33 20.02
C HIS A 282 7.00 2.44 19.56
N PRO A 283 5.87 3.02 19.16
CA PRO A 283 4.65 2.25 18.93
C PRO A 283 4.61 1.42 17.65
N TYR A 284 4.02 0.22 17.75
CA TYR A 284 3.62 -0.62 16.63
C TYR A 284 2.30 -1.36 16.93
N ILE A 285 1.61 -1.85 15.90
CA ILE A 285 0.35 -2.59 16.02
C ILE A 285 0.53 -4.05 15.61
N THR A 286 -0.12 -4.95 16.34
CA THR A 286 -0.39 -6.32 15.88
C THR A 286 -1.89 -6.55 15.72
N MET A 287 -2.26 -7.23 14.64
CA MET A 287 -3.62 -7.69 14.38
C MET A 287 -3.67 -9.21 14.48
N ILE A 288 -4.52 -9.73 15.36
CA ILE A 288 -4.62 -11.17 15.64
C ILE A 288 -6.08 -11.63 15.47
N ASP A 289 -6.28 -12.72 14.73
CA ASP A 289 -7.53 -13.46 14.71
C ASP A 289 -7.81 -14.03 16.10
N THR A 290 -8.91 -13.59 16.73
CA THR A 290 -9.23 -13.99 18.11
C THR A 290 -9.60 -15.46 18.25
N MET A 291 -10.13 -16.08 17.20
CA MET A 291 -10.53 -17.48 17.19
C MET A 291 -9.37 -18.39 16.79
N ALA A 292 -8.74 -18.12 15.64
CA ALA A 292 -7.64 -18.94 15.13
C ALA A 292 -6.30 -18.68 15.86
N ARG A 293 -6.22 -17.61 16.67
CA ARG A 293 -4.98 -17.12 17.30
C ARG A 293 -3.83 -16.91 16.31
N LYS A 294 -4.17 -16.60 15.06
CA LYS A 294 -3.23 -16.37 13.97
C LYS A 294 -3.00 -14.87 13.79
N THR A 295 -1.73 -14.48 13.67
CA THR A 295 -1.37 -13.10 13.32
C THR A 295 -1.78 -12.80 11.88
N ILE A 296 -2.55 -11.74 11.70
CA ILE A 296 -2.94 -11.19 10.40
C ILE A 296 -1.84 -10.26 9.88
N GLY A 297 -1.27 -9.45 10.77
CA GLY A 297 -0.21 -8.50 10.42
C GLY A 297 0.42 -7.82 11.62
N LYS A 298 1.63 -7.30 11.41
CA LYS A 298 2.38 -6.43 12.33
C LYS A 298 2.86 -5.21 11.53
N THR A 299 2.64 -4.01 12.06
CA THR A 299 3.17 -2.78 11.44
C THR A 299 4.64 -2.58 11.78
N ARG A 300 5.30 -1.66 11.07
CA ARG A 300 6.59 -1.12 11.52
C ARG A 300 6.46 -0.40 12.86
N VAL A 301 7.61 -0.23 13.50
CA VAL A 301 7.77 0.56 14.71
C VAL A 301 8.02 2.00 14.30
N VAL A 302 7.29 2.94 14.88
CA VAL A 302 7.53 4.38 14.68
C VAL A 302 8.21 4.92 15.92
N ASN A 303 9.37 5.55 15.76
CA ASN A 303 10.20 5.94 16.90
C ASN A 303 9.78 7.27 17.52
N ASN A 304 9.91 7.37 18.85
CA ASN A 304 9.83 8.61 19.64
C ASN A 304 8.54 9.41 19.39
N THR A 305 7.38 8.76 19.42
CA THR A 305 6.09 9.41 19.19
C THR A 305 4.92 8.77 19.94
N ASN A 306 4.00 9.60 20.40
CA ASN A 306 2.69 9.21 20.93
C ASN A 306 1.55 9.37 19.91
N ASN A 307 1.88 9.86 18.70
CA ASN A 307 0.96 10.02 17.58
C ASN A 307 1.60 9.44 16.31
N PRO A 308 1.76 8.10 16.23
CA PRO A 308 2.39 7.45 15.10
C PRO A 308 1.51 7.46 13.86
N ASP A 309 2.15 7.61 12.69
CA ASP A 309 1.54 7.46 11.37
C ASP A 309 2.18 6.22 10.70
N TRP A 310 1.42 5.13 10.58
CA TRP A 310 1.90 3.90 9.95
C TRP A 310 1.56 3.88 8.46
N ASP A 311 0.31 4.09 8.07
CA ASP A 311 -0.13 3.93 6.67
C ASP A 311 0.28 2.56 6.07
N GLU A 312 -0.07 1.49 6.80
CA GLU A 312 0.21 0.11 6.38
C GLU A 312 -1.08 -0.68 6.15
N GLU A 313 -1.12 -1.44 5.05
CA GLU A 313 -2.29 -2.16 4.58
C GLU A 313 -2.09 -3.67 4.65
N PHE A 314 -3.10 -4.39 5.13
CA PHE A 314 -3.15 -5.83 5.28
C PHE A 314 -4.44 -6.38 4.68
N GLU A 315 -4.40 -7.62 4.19
CA GLU A 315 -5.59 -8.28 3.62
C GLU A 315 -6.00 -9.51 4.41
N VAL A 316 -7.31 -9.71 4.53
CA VAL A 316 -7.92 -10.93 5.06
C VAL A 316 -9.01 -11.39 4.11
N THR A 317 -8.98 -12.66 3.72
CA THR A 317 -10.06 -13.28 2.92
C THR A 317 -10.94 -14.11 3.83
N LEU A 318 -12.25 -13.84 3.81
CA LEU A 318 -13.27 -14.58 4.55
C LEU A 318 -14.15 -15.40 3.58
N PRO A 319 -14.53 -16.64 3.93
CA PRO A 319 -15.56 -17.37 3.18
C PRO A 319 -16.90 -16.63 3.16
N ALA A 320 -17.74 -16.92 2.18
CA ALA A 320 -19.09 -16.38 2.12
C ALA A 320 -19.89 -16.66 3.41
N ASN A 321 -20.68 -15.67 3.85
CA ASN A 321 -21.53 -15.73 5.04
C ASN A 321 -20.78 -15.95 6.37
N THR A 322 -19.51 -15.56 6.46
CA THR A 322 -18.73 -15.62 7.70
C THR A 322 -18.33 -14.22 8.17
N SER A 323 -18.08 -14.09 9.47
CA SER A 323 -17.54 -12.87 10.09
C SER A 323 -16.34 -13.22 10.95
N LEU A 324 -15.37 -12.31 11.05
CA LEU A 324 -14.16 -12.51 11.83
C LEU A 324 -14.00 -11.41 12.89
N THR A 325 -13.70 -11.77 14.13
CA THR A 325 -13.31 -10.78 15.16
C THR A 325 -11.80 -10.75 15.30
N ILE A 326 -11.22 -9.57 15.07
CA ILE A 326 -9.78 -9.34 15.20
C ILE A 326 -9.48 -8.49 16.44
N SER A 327 -8.34 -8.77 17.04
CA SER A 327 -7.75 -7.98 18.11
C SER A 327 -6.69 -7.06 17.53
N VAL A 328 -6.87 -5.75 17.68
CA VAL A 328 -5.89 -4.71 17.33
C VAL A 328 -5.19 -4.29 18.62
N THR A 329 -3.92 -4.66 18.77
CA THR A 329 -3.14 -4.35 19.97
C THR A 329 -2.02 -3.38 19.62
N VAL A 330 -1.96 -2.25 20.31
CA VAL A 330 -0.88 -1.27 20.22
C VAL A 330 0.17 -1.61 21.28
N TRP A 331 1.41 -1.75 20.85
CA TRP A 331 2.58 -2.04 21.67
C TRP A 331 3.52 -0.84 21.67
N ASP A 332 4.36 -0.75 22.69
CA ASP A 332 5.51 0.13 22.79
C ASP A 332 6.76 -0.75 22.86
N GLU A 333 7.57 -0.68 21.80
CA GLU A 333 8.79 -1.46 21.67
C GLU A 333 9.83 -0.98 22.70
N ARG A 334 10.39 -1.93 23.42
CA ARG A 334 11.34 -1.71 24.52
C ARG A 334 12.40 -2.80 24.45
N VAL A 335 13.59 -2.48 24.95
CA VAL A 335 14.63 -3.50 25.16
C VAL A 335 14.10 -4.55 26.14
N GLY A 336 13.99 -5.79 25.67
CA GLY A 336 13.43 -6.90 26.45
C GLY A 336 11.93 -7.10 26.21
N THR A 337 11.10 -6.87 27.23
CA THR A 337 9.65 -7.12 27.14
C THR A 337 8.92 -5.87 26.68
N HIS A 338 8.20 -5.99 25.56
CA HIS A 338 7.42 -4.89 25.00
C HIS A 338 6.18 -4.63 25.85
N SER A 339 5.84 -3.36 26.08
CA SER A 339 4.68 -2.99 26.90
C SER A 339 3.45 -2.74 26.05
N ILE A 340 2.26 -3.10 26.54
CA ILE A 340 1.01 -2.83 25.84
C ILE A 340 0.59 -1.38 26.10
N CYS A 341 0.37 -0.62 25.03
CA CYS A 341 -0.20 0.72 25.09
C CYS A 341 -1.72 0.64 25.24
N GLY A 342 -2.37 -0.28 24.52
CA GLY A 342 -3.81 -0.48 24.55
C GLY A 342 -4.28 -1.51 23.52
N ARG A 343 -5.54 -1.92 23.62
CA ARG A 343 -6.17 -2.91 22.75
C ARG A 343 -7.58 -2.47 22.34
N ALA A 344 -7.95 -2.82 21.12
CA ALA A 344 -9.31 -2.69 20.60
C ALA A 344 -9.74 -3.97 19.88
N LEU A 345 -11.06 -4.24 19.86
CA LEU A 345 -11.65 -5.32 19.09
C LEU A 345 -12.34 -4.76 17.85
N LEU A 346 -12.20 -5.44 16.73
CA LEU A 346 -12.84 -5.08 15.48
C LEU A 346 -13.51 -6.30 14.86
N GLN A 347 -14.81 -6.21 14.61
CA GLN A 347 -15.55 -7.25 13.92
C GLN A 347 -15.65 -6.95 12.41
N LEU A 348 -15.06 -7.85 11.62
CA LEU A 348 -15.11 -7.90 10.17
C LEU A 348 -16.33 -8.72 9.74
N ASP A 349 -17.47 -8.06 9.62
CA ASP A 349 -18.72 -8.64 9.11
C ASP A 349 -19.04 -8.02 7.74
N PRO A 350 -19.07 -8.80 6.64
CA PRO A 350 -19.34 -8.28 5.30
C PRO A 350 -20.65 -7.48 5.19
N LEU A 351 -21.67 -7.81 6.00
CA LEU A 351 -22.97 -7.14 5.96
C LEU A 351 -22.91 -5.70 6.48
N ARG A 352 -21.87 -5.34 7.22
CA ARG A 352 -21.68 -3.99 7.78
C ARG A 352 -21.00 -3.02 6.80
N PHE A 353 -20.50 -3.51 5.68
CA PHE A 353 -19.68 -2.73 4.74
C PHE A 353 -20.23 -2.81 3.32
N LYS A 354 -19.81 -1.86 2.48
CA LYS A 354 -20.08 -1.90 1.04
C LYS A 354 -19.05 -2.76 0.35
N HIS A 355 -19.47 -3.49 -0.67
CA HIS A 355 -18.65 -4.42 -1.45
C HIS A 355 -17.98 -3.75 -2.66
N ASP A 356 -17.71 -2.44 -2.59
CA ASP A 356 -17.22 -1.60 -3.69
C ASP A 356 -15.70 -1.34 -3.63
N GLY A 357 -15.02 -1.86 -2.62
CA GLY A 357 -13.59 -1.65 -2.40
C GLY A 357 -13.22 -0.23 -1.98
N ILE A 358 -14.20 0.62 -1.64
CA ILE A 358 -13.95 1.97 -1.15
C ILE A 358 -13.73 1.90 0.37
N PRO A 359 -12.58 2.35 0.90
CA PRO A 359 -12.30 2.28 2.32
C PRO A 359 -13.24 3.17 3.14
N GLN A 360 -13.70 2.64 4.27
CA GLN A 360 -14.44 3.36 5.29
C GLN A 360 -13.54 3.60 6.51
N GLU A 361 -13.41 4.85 6.93
CA GLU A 361 -12.64 5.26 8.11
C GLU A 361 -13.40 4.88 9.39
N ILE A 362 -12.74 4.17 10.29
CA ILE A 362 -13.23 3.79 11.61
C ILE A 362 -12.18 4.14 12.65
N TYR A 363 -12.58 4.89 13.68
CA TYR A 363 -11.77 5.05 14.88
C TYR A 363 -12.07 3.94 15.87
N LEU A 364 -11.01 3.26 16.32
CA LEU A 364 -11.05 2.26 17.36
C LEU A 364 -10.50 2.89 18.64
N ASP A 365 -11.36 3.11 19.63
CA ASP A 365 -10.92 3.55 20.94
C ASP A 365 -10.23 2.38 21.67
N LEU A 366 -9.05 2.66 22.20
CA LEU A 366 -8.29 1.67 22.97
C LEU A 366 -8.89 1.54 24.37
N ASP A 367 -8.87 0.32 24.92
CA ASP A 367 -9.31 0.02 26.30
C ASP A 367 -8.59 0.85 27.38
N SER A 368 -7.40 1.33 27.09
CA SER A 368 -6.59 2.21 27.92
C SER A 368 -6.80 3.70 27.59
N GLN A 369 -5.94 4.28 26.75
CA GLN A 369 -5.96 5.66 26.31
C GLN A 369 -5.51 5.76 24.84
N GLY A 370 -6.21 6.61 24.10
CA GLY A 370 -5.92 6.89 22.70
C GLY A 370 -6.84 6.13 21.77
N ARG A 371 -6.71 6.41 20.48
CA ARG A 371 -7.53 5.81 19.43
C ARG A 371 -6.69 5.50 18.20
N VAL A 372 -7.08 4.45 17.48
CA VAL A 372 -6.44 4.03 16.22
C VAL A 372 -7.40 4.31 15.07
N LEU A 373 -6.91 4.98 14.03
CA LEU A 373 -7.65 5.14 12.78
C LEU A 373 -7.36 3.96 11.85
N VAL A 374 -8.40 3.19 11.55
CA VAL A 374 -8.35 2.07 10.61
C VAL A 374 -9.28 2.37 9.45
N GLU A 375 -8.82 2.15 8.24
CA GLU A 375 -9.68 2.13 7.07
C GLU A 375 -9.95 0.70 6.62
N ILE A 376 -11.23 0.42 6.35
CA ILE A 376 -11.69 -0.91 5.97
C ILE A 376 -12.37 -0.83 4.61
N ALA A 377 -11.82 -1.52 3.62
CA ALA A 377 -12.45 -1.72 2.32
C ALA A 377 -12.85 -3.18 2.15
N VAL A 378 -14.03 -3.43 1.58
CA VAL A 378 -14.52 -4.79 1.31
C VAL A 378 -14.79 -4.95 -0.17
N GLU A 379 -14.25 -6.01 -0.75
CA GLU A 379 -14.54 -6.47 -2.11
C GLU A 379 -14.97 -7.92 -2.04
N SER A 380 -15.86 -8.37 -2.92
CA SER A 380 -16.44 -9.70 -2.78
C SER A 380 -16.39 -10.46 -4.07
N GLU A 381 -15.78 -11.64 -3.96
CA GLU A 381 -15.52 -12.52 -5.08
C GLU A 381 -16.81 -13.17 -5.53
N ARG A 382 -16.95 -13.26 -6.84
CA ARG A 382 -17.96 -14.05 -7.54
C ARG A 382 -17.22 -15.02 -8.47
N VAL A 383 -17.94 -15.98 -9.03
CA VAL A 383 -17.40 -16.83 -10.10
C VAL A 383 -17.30 -15.98 -11.37
N ASP A 384 -16.20 -15.23 -11.47
CA ASP A 384 -16.03 -14.15 -12.43
C ASP A 384 -14.54 -14.01 -12.82
N ALA A 385 -14.22 -14.22 -14.10
CA ALA A 385 -12.87 -14.12 -14.63
C ALA A 385 -12.26 -12.71 -14.46
N ILE A 386 -13.05 -11.65 -14.66
CA ILE A 386 -12.64 -10.25 -14.46
C ILE A 386 -12.16 -10.04 -13.02
N PHE A 387 -12.95 -10.45 -12.03
CA PHE A 387 -12.61 -10.30 -10.62
C PHE A 387 -11.31 -11.04 -10.27
N VAL A 388 -11.19 -12.29 -10.72
CA VAL A 388 -10.03 -13.16 -10.47
C VAL A 388 -8.75 -12.55 -11.03
N MET A 389 -8.77 -12.07 -12.28
CA MET A 389 -7.61 -11.39 -12.89
C MET A 389 -7.24 -10.10 -12.15
N GLY A 390 -8.24 -9.31 -11.76
CA GLY A 390 -8.03 -8.09 -10.98
C GLY A 390 -7.42 -8.35 -9.61
N ARG A 391 -7.84 -9.43 -8.95
CA ARG A 391 -7.31 -9.83 -7.64
C ARG A 391 -5.83 -10.19 -7.72
N ALA A 392 -5.45 -11.01 -8.72
CA ALA A 392 -4.06 -11.39 -8.95
C ALA A 392 -3.17 -10.17 -9.24
N HIS A 393 -3.59 -9.31 -10.16
CA HIS A 393 -2.84 -8.10 -10.52
C HIS A 393 -2.72 -7.13 -9.32
N ARG A 394 -3.80 -6.91 -8.57
CA ARG A 394 -3.79 -6.04 -7.39
C ARG A 394 -2.84 -6.55 -6.32
N SER A 395 -2.84 -7.86 -6.05
CA SER A 395 -1.94 -8.47 -5.06
C SER A 395 -0.47 -8.19 -5.41
N LEU A 396 -0.07 -8.41 -6.65
CA LEU A 396 1.29 -8.14 -7.11
C LEU A 396 1.64 -6.65 -7.06
N LYS A 397 0.73 -5.77 -7.48
CA LYS A 397 0.92 -4.30 -7.42
C LYS A 397 1.17 -3.85 -5.97
N ARG A 398 0.36 -4.34 -5.03
CA ARG A 398 0.52 -4.06 -3.59
C ARG A 398 1.82 -4.60 -3.02
N ALA A 399 2.18 -5.83 -3.36
CA ALA A 399 3.45 -6.42 -2.94
C ALA A 399 4.65 -5.61 -3.45
N GLN A 400 4.63 -5.17 -4.71
CA GLN A 400 5.65 -4.30 -5.29
C GLN A 400 5.72 -2.94 -4.57
N GLU A 401 4.58 -2.27 -4.37
CA GLU A 401 4.53 -0.97 -3.67
C GLU A 401 5.05 -1.09 -2.22
N ARG A 402 4.71 -2.18 -1.52
CA ARG A 402 5.20 -2.47 -0.17
C ARG A 402 6.71 -2.72 -0.16
N ALA A 403 7.21 -3.54 -1.08
CA ALA A 403 8.65 -3.82 -1.19
C ALA A 403 9.45 -2.54 -1.46
N ILE A 404 8.97 -1.66 -2.33
CA ILE A 404 9.59 -0.35 -2.58
C ILE A 404 9.63 0.49 -1.31
N LYS A 405 8.52 0.56 -0.56
CA LYS A 405 8.49 1.29 0.72
C LYS A 405 9.53 0.74 1.71
N LEU A 406 9.66 -0.59 1.82
CA LEU A 406 10.63 -1.23 2.71
C LEU A 406 12.09 -0.98 2.30
N ILE A 407 12.39 -0.99 0.99
CA ILE A 407 13.70 -0.61 0.46
C ILE A 407 14.01 0.84 0.83
N VAL A 408 13.06 1.75 0.59
CA VAL A 408 13.24 3.18 0.85
C VAL A 408 13.36 3.50 2.34
N GLU A 409 12.72 2.71 3.20
CA GLU A 409 12.85 2.85 4.66
C GLU A 409 14.31 2.77 5.12
N LYS A 410 15.17 2.00 4.42
CA LYS A 410 16.60 1.95 4.72
C LYS A 410 17.31 3.28 4.55
N PHE A 411 16.81 4.13 3.66
CA PHE A 411 17.32 5.49 3.48
C PHE A 411 16.79 6.47 4.54
N SER A 412 15.63 6.18 5.12
CA SER A 412 14.84 7.16 5.89
C SER A 412 15.61 7.74 7.06
N ARG A 413 16.28 6.90 7.88
CA ARG A 413 17.03 7.34 9.06
C ARG A 413 18.14 8.32 8.70
N PHE A 414 18.87 8.03 7.63
CA PHE A 414 19.96 8.89 7.16
C PHE A 414 19.43 10.20 6.58
N ILE A 415 18.36 10.14 5.78
CA ILE A 415 17.66 11.33 5.27
C ILE A 415 17.19 12.21 6.44
N HIS A 416 16.52 11.63 7.45
CA HIS A 416 16.06 12.35 8.64
C HIS A 416 17.20 13.00 9.42
N TYR A 417 18.37 12.34 9.48
CA TYR A 417 19.57 12.91 10.10
C TYR A 417 20.09 14.13 9.34
N CYS A 418 20.20 14.07 8.02
CA CYS A 418 20.65 15.20 7.20
C CYS A 418 19.67 16.37 7.27
N PHE A 419 18.37 16.09 7.30
CA PHE A 419 17.28 17.06 7.51
C PHE A 419 16.97 17.27 9.01
N SER A 420 18.01 17.39 9.85
CA SER A 420 17.86 17.62 11.29
C SER A 420 18.23 19.04 11.69
N ARG A 421 17.69 19.49 12.84
CA ARG A 421 18.08 20.76 13.46
C ARG A 421 19.55 20.81 13.84
N SER A 422 20.16 19.66 14.19
CA SER A 422 21.59 19.57 14.45
C SER A 422 22.42 19.90 13.21
N ASN A 423 22.02 19.40 12.05
CA ASN A 423 22.72 19.70 10.80
C ASN A 423 22.52 21.15 10.38
N LEU A 424 21.32 21.71 10.52
CA LEU A 424 21.12 23.15 10.27
C LEU A 424 21.97 24.04 11.19
N LYS A 425 22.06 23.67 12.47
CA LYS A 425 22.81 24.43 13.48
C LYS A 425 24.32 24.42 13.21
N SER A 426 24.87 23.38 12.61
CA SER A 426 26.31 23.30 12.30
C SER A 426 26.73 24.35 11.25
N ILE A 427 25.82 24.70 10.33
CA ILE A 427 26.09 25.66 9.25
C ILE A 427 25.50 27.07 9.49
N CYS A 428 24.33 27.17 10.11
CA CYS A 428 23.68 28.47 10.41
C CYS A 428 24.08 29.05 11.77
N GLY A 429 24.90 28.32 12.53
CA GLY A 429 25.31 28.64 13.90
C GLY A 429 24.21 28.45 14.93
N ASN A 430 24.57 28.56 16.22
CA ASN A 430 23.65 28.27 17.34
C ASN A 430 22.32 29.05 17.31
N ASN A 431 22.36 30.28 16.79
CA ASN A 431 21.21 31.19 16.76
C ASN A 431 20.55 31.27 15.38
N GLY A 432 21.05 30.54 14.36
CA GLY A 432 20.52 30.59 12.99
C GLY A 432 20.82 31.90 12.23
N GLN A 433 21.65 32.78 12.79
CA GLN A 433 21.89 34.12 12.23
C GLN A 433 23.03 34.13 11.20
N VAL A 434 23.80 33.05 11.09
CA VAL A 434 24.85 32.94 10.07
C VAL A 434 24.19 32.52 8.77
N LYS A 435 24.38 33.31 7.70
CA LYS A 435 23.98 32.91 6.36
C LYS A 435 25.10 32.03 5.77
N PRO A 436 24.86 30.73 5.53
CA PRO A 436 25.88 29.85 4.99
C PRO A 436 26.19 30.19 3.52
N THR A 437 27.42 29.95 3.09
CA THR A 437 27.78 29.98 1.66
C THR A 437 27.23 28.76 0.93
N GLN A 438 27.20 28.79 -0.40
CA GLN A 438 26.78 27.63 -1.20
C GLN A 438 27.64 26.40 -0.89
N ASP A 439 28.97 26.56 -0.85
CA ASP A 439 29.90 25.47 -0.52
C ASP A 439 29.61 24.85 0.86
N GLN A 440 29.30 25.67 1.88
CA GLN A 440 28.94 25.17 3.21
C GLN A 440 27.62 24.39 3.21
N MET A 441 26.65 24.82 2.40
CA MET A 441 25.38 24.11 2.25
C MET A 441 25.57 22.77 1.52
N ASP A 442 26.44 22.74 0.52
CA ASP A 442 26.77 21.54 -0.26
C ASP A 442 27.57 20.53 0.59
N ASP A 443 28.57 20.99 1.33
CA ASP A 443 29.37 20.18 2.24
C ASP A 443 28.51 19.52 3.33
N ALA A 444 27.50 20.23 3.85
CA ALA A 444 26.59 19.70 4.87
C ALA A 444 25.66 18.59 4.34
N MET A 445 25.44 18.53 3.03
CA MET A 445 24.59 17.54 2.37
C MET A 445 25.38 16.48 1.59
N MET A 446 26.67 16.69 1.36
CA MET A 446 27.57 15.74 0.69
C MET A 446 27.48 14.31 1.25
N PRO A 447 27.35 14.09 2.59
CA PRO A 447 27.15 12.74 3.11
C PRO A 447 25.87 12.09 2.58
N LEU A 448 24.77 12.83 2.42
CA LEU A 448 23.52 12.34 1.84
C LEU A 448 23.69 11.99 0.38
N TYR A 449 24.36 12.85 -0.39
CA TYR A 449 24.58 12.63 -1.81
C TYR A 449 25.39 11.36 -2.05
N ASN A 450 26.49 11.18 -1.30
CA ASN A 450 27.32 9.97 -1.37
C ASN A 450 26.52 8.73 -0.98
N TYR A 451 25.79 8.79 0.14
CA TYR A 451 24.98 7.69 0.62
C TYR A 451 23.91 7.26 -0.40
N LEU A 452 23.17 8.22 -0.96
CA LEU A 452 22.14 7.93 -1.95
C LEU A 452 22.74 7.44 -3.27
N ASN A 453 23.83 8.04 -3.75
CA ASN A 453 24.50 7.61 -4.98
C ASN A 453 24.97 6.16 -4.92
N MET A 454 25.64 5.78 -3.83
CA MET A 454 26.13 4.41 -3.64
C MET A 454 24.98 3.40 -3.67
N ASN A 455 23.90 3.67 -2.94
CA ASN A 455 22.75 2.78 -2.89
C ASN A 455 21.98 2.73 -4.21
N LEU A 456 21.73 3.89 -4.83
CA LEU A 456 21.02 3.97 -6.10
C LEU A 456 21.81 3.33 -7.24
N GLN A 457 23.14 3.33 -7.20
CA GLN A 457 23.98 2.65 -8.18
C GLN A 457 23.77 1.14 -8.14
N VAL A 458 23.80 0.51 -6.95
CA VAL A 458 23.52 -0.92 -6.79
C VAL A 458 22.10 -1.24 -7.27
N LEU A 459 21.12 -0.42 -6.87
CA LEU A 459 19.75 -0.60 -7.32
C LEU A 459 19.61 -0.43 -8.85
N ALA A 460 20.33 0.50 -9.47
CA ALA A 460 20.28 0.74 -10.91
C ALA A 460 20.88 -0.40 -11.73
N GLU A 461 21.89 -1.09 -11.19
CA GLU A 461 22.48 -2.28 -11.80
C GLU A 461 21.44 -3.39 -11.92
N PHE A 462 20.77 -3.74 -10.81
CA PHE A 462 19.90 -4.92 -10.78
C PHE A 462 18.42 -4.66 -11.03
N LEU A 463 17.87 -3.49 -10.71
CA LEU A 463 16.46 -3.18 -10.99
C LEU A 463 16.23 -2.83 -12.46
N THR A 464 15.01 -3.09 -12.92
CA THR A 464 14.52 -2.49 -14.17
C THR A 464 14.46 -0.96 -14.05
N LYS A 465 14.62 -0.23 -15.16
CA LYS A 465 14.55 1.24 -15.19
C LYS A 465 13.23 1.75 -14.60
N SER A 466 12.11 1.10 -14.93
CA SER A 466 10.79 1.46 -14.41
C SER A 466 10.72 1.35 -12.88
N LEU A 467 11.26 0.27 -12.30
CA LEU A 467 11.29 0.06 -10.85
C LEU A 467 12.23 1.03 -10.15
N LEU A 468 13.42 1.27 -10.72
CA LEU A 468 14.38 2.24 -10.18
C LEU A 468 13.75 3.63 -10.03
N LEU A 469 13.04 4.11 -11.06
CA LEU A 469 12.35 5.40 -11.02
C LEU A 469 11.27 5.44 -9.92
N LYS A 470 10.55 4.34 -9.67
CA LYS A 470 9.59 4.26 -8.56
C LYS A 470 10.28 4.32 -7.20
N VAL A 471 11.43 3.66 -7.04
CA VAL A 471 12.23 3.72 -5.80
C VAL A 471 12.76 5.14 -5.56
N MET A 472 13.30 5.79 -6.60
CA MET A 472 13.77 7.17 -6.52
C MET A 472 12.64 8.14 -6.14
N LEU A 473 11.46 8.00 -6.75
CA LEU A 473 10.29 8.82 -6.39
C LEU A 473 9.84 8.59 -4.94
N ALA A 474 9.88 7.35 -4.45
CA ALA A 474 9.55 7.05 -3.07
C ALA A 474 10.60 7.60 -2.09
N ALA A 475 11.90 7.55 -2.41
CA ALA A 475 12.95 8.17 -1.62
C ALA A 475 12.81 9.71 -1.58
N TRP A 476 12.44 10.33 -2.70
CA TRP A 476 12.13 11.76 -2.76
C TRP A 476 10.96 12.15 -1.83
N ILE A 477 9.91 11.34 -1.75
CA ILE A 477 8.80 11.58 -0.80
C ILE A 477 9.28 11.60 0.66
N VAL A 478 10.27 10.77 1.01
CA VAL A 478 10.88 10.77 2.35
C VAL A 478 11.71 12.03 2.58
N VAL A 479 12.46 12.51 1.58
CA VAL A 479 13.18 13.79 1.63
C VAL A 479 12.21 14.95 1.89
N VAL A 480 11.14 15.06 1.09
CA VAL A 480 10.12 16.11 1.23
C VAL A 480 9.47 16.04 2.62
N SER A 481 9.16 14.84 3.11
CA SER A 481 8.56 14.66 4.44
C SER A 481 9.51 15.03 5.57
N SER A 482 10.81 14.79 5.40
CA SER A 482 11.83 15.16 6.38
C SER A 482 12.00 16.68 6.46
N ALA A 483 12.04 17.33 5.29
CA ALA A 483 12.05 18.79 5.23
C ALA A 483 10.77 19.41 5.83
N ASP A 484 9.60 18.84 5.55
CA ASP A 484 8.33 19.30 6.13
C ASP A 484 8.33 19.23 7.67
N ALA A 485 8.83 18.13 8.23
CA ALA A 485 8.95 17.95 9.68
C ALA A 485 9.95 18.93 10.32
N LEU A 486 10.99 19.33 9.58
CA LEU A 486 11.99 20.30 10.01
C LEU A 486 11.45 21.75 9.96
N LEU A 487 10.69 22.08 8.92
CA LEU A 487 10.18 23.43 8.66
C LEU A 487 9.07 23.85 9.62
N LEU A 488 8.08 22.98 9.87
CA LEU A 488 6.86 23.34 10.59
C LEU A 488 6.37 22.24 11.54
N PRO A 489 5.77 22.58 12.70
CA PRO A 489 5.24 21.61 13.65
C PRO A 489 4.02 20.87 13.08
N LYS A 490 3.75 19.64 13.53
CA LYS A 490 2.50 18.93 13.20
C LYS A 490 1.30 19.63 13.87
N LEU A 491 0.15 19.71 13.18
CA LEU A 491 -1.09 20.31 13.70
C LEU A 491 -1.61 19.63 14.98
N ALA A 492 -1.36 18.33 15.15
CA ALA A 492 -1.73 17.57 16.35
C ALA A 492 -1.16 18.18 17.64
N SER A 493 -0.01 18.88 17.57
CA SER A 493 0.60 19.53 18.73
C SER A 493 -0.29 20.60 19.37
N ALA A 494 -1.26 21.17 18.64
CA ALA A 494 -2.20 22.16 19.16
C ALA A 494 -3.17 21.59 20.21
N LYS A 495 -3.54 20.30 20.08
CA LYS A 495 -4.56 19.66 20.94
C LYS A 495 -4.05 19.44 22.37
N THR A 496 -2.75 19.22 22.55
CA THR A 496 -2.12 18.99 23.86
C THR A 496 -2.23 20.20 24.80
N PHE A 497 -2.32 21.42 24.25
CA PHE A 497 -2.37 22.67 25.04
C PHE A 497 -3.80 23.09 25.44
N HIS A 498 -4.82 22.62 24.73
CA HIS A 498 -6.20 23.00 25.05
C HIS A 498 -6.66 22.35 26.37
N LEU A 499 -6.19 21.12 26.66
CA LEU A 499 -6.50 20.39 27.89
C LEU A 499 -5.94 21.08 29.15
N SER A 500 -4.76 21.71 29.07
CA SER A 500 -4.16 22.44 30.19
C SER A 500 -4.83 23.78 30.47
N SER A 501 -5.44 24.42 29.45
CA SER A 501 -6.18 25.69 29.62
C SER A 501 -7.58 25.53 30.22
N ILE A 502 -8.18 24.33 30.13
CA ILE A 502 -9.52 24.06 30.70
C ILE A 502 -9.42 23.74 32.19
N GLY A 503 -8.32 23.14 32.65
CA GLY A 503 -8.07 22.86 34.08
C GLY A 503 -7.94 24.09 34.97
N SER A 504 -7.67 25.27 34.41
CA SER A 504 -7.50 26.53 35.16
C SER A 504 -8.81 27.31 35.37
N LYS A 505 -9.95 26.82 34.89
CA LYS A 505 -11.26 27.49 35.08
C LYS A 505 -12.06 27.00 36.29
N LEU A 506 -11.55 26.05 37.06
CA LEU A 506 -12.08 25.71 38.39
C LEU A 506 -11.35 26.58 39.42
N LYS A 507 -12.00 27.65 39.89
CA LYS A 507 -11.51 28.46 41.02
C LYS A 507 -11.60 27.67 42.33
N PRO A 508 -10.52 27.52 43.11
CA PRO A 508 -10.61 27.53 44.56
C PRO A 508 -10.34 28.95 45.06
N GLU A 509 -11.11 29.38 46.04
CA GLU A 509 -10.93 30.66 46.72
C GLU A 509 -9.60 30.72 47.49
N SER A 510 -9.03 31.94 47.50
CA SER A 510 -8.07 32.49 48.46
C SER A 510 -6.96 31.58 49.01
N THR A 511 -5.73 31.84 48.57
CA THR A 511 -4.62 32.21 49.48
C THR A 511 -3.41 32.64 48.67
N GLY A 512 -2.90 33.86 48.95
CA GLY A 512 -1.64 34.33 48.40
C GLY A 512 -0.47 33.61 49.05
N GLY A 513 0.52 33.24 48.25
CA GLY A 513 1.77 32.64 48.74
C GLY A 513 2.39 31.69 47.73
N TRP A 514 3.59 32.03 47.24
CA TRP A 514 4.48 31.23 46.38
C TRP A 514 3.97 30.78 44.99
N GLN A 515 2.70 30.41 44.82
CA GLN A 515 2.14 29.93 43.54
C GLN A 515 1.99 31.05 42.49
N SER A 516 1.76 32.30 42.91
CA SER A 516 1.73 33.45 42.00
C SER A 516 3.14 33.81 41.48
N ALA A 517 4.18 33.67 42.30
CA ALA A 517 5.56 33.87 41.90
C ALA A 517 6.07 32.75 40.97
N VAL A 518 5.63 31.50 41.21
CA VAL A 518 5.88 30.36 40.30
C VAL A 518 5.09 30.52 39.00
N SER A 519 3.89 31.09 39.02
CA SER A 519 3.10 31.34 37.80
C SER A 519 3.67 32.49 36.96
N SER A 520 4.22 33.54 37.58
CA SER A 520 4.92 34.62 36.86
C SER A 520 6.32 34.21 36.39
N ALA A 521 7.03 33.36 37.14
CA ALA A 521 8.28 32.75 36.70
C ALA A 521 8.04 31.72 35.58
N MET A 522 6.97 30.93 35.66
CA MET A 522 6.53 30.03 34.60
C MET A 522 6.06 30.80 33.37
N ALA A 523 5.34 31.93 33.52
CA ALA A 523 4.96 32.79 32.40
C ALA A 523 6.18 33.43 31.69
N ASN A 524 7.21 33.82 32.45
CA ASN A 524 8.48 34.32 31.87
C ASN A 524 9.36 33.20 31.29
N VAL A 525 9.23 31.95 31.76
CA VAL A 525 9.94 30.79 31.21
C VAL A 525 9.19 30.19 30.00
N THR A 526 7.87 30.26 29.94
CA THR A 526 7.05 29.77 28.81
C THR A 526 7.23 30.58 27.54
N ASN A 527 7.66 31.85 27.63
CA ASN A 527 8.04 32.65 26.45
C ASN A 527 9.34 32.16 25.77
N SER A 528 10.08 31.24 26.39
CA SER A 528 11.35 30.72 25.87
C SER A 528 11.35 29.22 25.52
N MET A 529 10.25 28.50 25.80
CA MET A 529 10.16 27.08 25.50
C MET A 529 9.35 26.86 24.22
N GLY A 530 10.05 26.47 23.16
CA GLY A 530 9.46 26.13 21.87
C GLY A 530 8.36 25.07 21.95
N ILE A 531 7.64 24.88 20.84
CA ILE A 531 6.53 23.92 20.77
C ILE A 531 7.06 22.54 21.20
N SER A 532 6.39 21.91 22.17
CA SER A 532 6.79 20.62 22.74
C SER A 532 7.01 19.59 21.63
N GLY A 533 8.23 19.02 21.57
CA GLY A 533 8.65 18.07 20.52
C GLY A 533 9.13 18.69 19.19
N PHE A 534 8.90 19.98 18.92
CA PHE A 534 9.32 20.66 17.68
C PHE A 534 10.48 21.66 17.90
N GLY A 535 10.53 22.35 19.05
CA GLY A 535 11.55 23.35 19.36
C GLY A 535 11.21 24.76 18.86
N LYS A 536 12.24 25.60 18.66
CA LYS A 536 12.10 27.01 18.22
C LYS A 536 11.71 27.12 16.75
N SER A 537 11.07 28.22 16.37
CA SER A 537 10.89 28.57 14.94
C SER A 537 12.24 28.71 14.24
N LEU A 538 12.28 28.42 12.95
CA LEU A 538 13.47 28.61 12.13
C LEU A 538 13.63 30.10 11.79
N THR A 539 14.87 30.52 11.63
CA THR A 539 15.24 31.84 11.12
C THR A 539 15.12 31.89 9.59
N SER A 540 15.13 33.09 9.00
CA SER A 540 15.14 33.25 7.53
C SER A 540 16.31 32.52 6.86
N ASN A 541 17.51 32.57 7.46
CA ASN A 541 18.68 31.87 6.92
C ASN A 541 18.52 30.35 6.98
N GLU A 542 18.02 29.81 8.10
CA GLU A 542 17.74 28.37 8.23
C GLU A 542 16.67 27.93 7.22
N LEU A 543 15.62 28.75 7.02
CA LEU A 543 14.56 28.47 6.06
C LEU A 543 15.09 28.45 4.62
N GLU A 544 15.81 29.50 4.20
CA GLU A 544 16.47 29.58 2.89
C GLU A 544 17.39 28.38 2.63
N THR A 545 18.13 27.95 3.65
CA THR A 545 19.05 26.81 3.59
C THR A 545 18.31 25.51 3.29
N VAL A 546 17.21 25.23 4.00
CA VAL A 546 16.38 24.02 3.75
C VAL A 546 15.80 24.03 2.33
N PHE A 547 15.35 25.18 1.84
CA PHE A 547 14.83 25.29 0.47
C PHE A 547 15.93 25.15 -0.59
N SER A 548 17.15 25.62 -0.32
CA SER A 548 18.31 25.39 -1.19
C SER A 548 18.61 23.90 -1.34
N TRP A 549 18.66 23.16 -0.23
CA TRP A 549 18.82 21.71 -0.24
C TRP A 549 17.72 20.97 -1.00
N LEU A 550 16.46 21.35 -0.78
CA LEU A 550 15.32 20.80 -1.50
C LEU A 550 15.38 21.08 -3.00
N ASN A 551 15.83 22.27 -3.38
CA ASN A 551 15.97 22.66 -4.78
C ASN A 551 17.03 21.80 -5.48
N PHE A 552 18.23 21.71 -4.90
CA PHE A 552 19.31 20.88 -5.43
C PHE A 552 18.90 19.40 -5.56
N LEU A 553 18.32 18.84 -4.49
CA LEU A 553 17.89 17.45 -4.53
C LEU A 553 16.81 17.21 -5.61
N CYS A 554 15.88 18.15 -5.79
CA CYS A 554 14.82 18.00 -6.80
C CYS A 554 15.37 18.06 -8.23
N PHE A 555 16.18 19.07 -8.57
CA PHE A 555 16.53 19.38 -9.95
C PHE A 555 17.85 18.79 -10.39
N ASP A 556 18.85 18.77 -9.51
CA ASP A 556 20.20 18.34 -9.85
C ASP A 556 20.38 16.85 -9.51
N PHE A 557 19.98 16.43 -8.30
CA PHE A 557 20.19 15.05 -7.85
C PHE A 557 19.17 14.04 -8.37
N PHE A 558 17.87 14.21 -8.05
CA PHE A 558 16.86 13.21 -8.40
C PHE A 558 16.47 13.28 -9.87
N HIS A 559 16.33 14.49 -10.45
CA HIS A 559 16.02 14.61 -11.87
C HIS A 559 17.21 14.22 -12.75
N ASN A 560 18.43 14.56 -12.32
CA ASN A 560 19.70 14.14 -12.93
C ASN A 560 19.75 14.28 -14.46
N ASP A 561 19.50 15.50 -14.96
CA ASP A 561 19.46 15.82 -16.40
C ASP A 561 18.52 14.90 -17.22
N GLY A 562 17.43 14.43 -16.60
CA GLY A 562 16.45 13.55 -17.23
C GLY A 562 16.77 12.05 -17.15
N ASN A 563 17.88 11.67 -16.50
CA ASN A 563 18.20 10.27 -16.22
C ASN A 563 17.38 9.69 -15.07
N GLY A 564 16.87 10.55 -14.17
CA GLY A 564 15.99 10.15 -13.07
C GLY A 564 14.51 10.49 -13.31
N PRO A 565 13.69 10.55 -12.26
CA PRO A 565 12.28 10.87 -12.40
C PRO A 565 12.03 12.24 -13.04
N PRO A 566 10.95 12.41 -13.80
CA PRO A 566 10.65 13.69 -14.43
C PRO A 566 10.23 14.71 -13.36
N VAL A 567 10.63 15.98 -13.55
CA VAL A 567 10.34 17.08 -12.60
C VAL A 567 8.87 17.19 -12.24
N ARG A 568 7.95 16.90 -13.18
CA ARG A 568 6.50 16.92 -12.91
C ARG A 568 6.07 15.94 -11.81
N ASP A 569 6.76 14.81 -11.68
CA ASP A 569 6.46 13.78 -10.69
C ASP A 569 7.16 14.08 -9.36
N LEU A 570 8.33 14.75 -9.42
CA LEU A 570 9.05 15.26 -8.24
C LEU A 570 8.32 16.46 -7.60
N LYS A 571 7.73 17.34 -8.40
CA LYS A 571 6.87 18.44 -7.94
C LYS A 571 5.47 17.94 -7.54
N ASN A 572 5.43 16.95 -6.65
CA ASN A 572 4.20 16.42 -6.08
C ASN A 572 3.46 17.45 -5.21
N GLU A 573 2.23 17.14 -4.81
CA GLU A 573 1.36 18.04 -4.03
C GLU A 573 2.02 18.54 -2.73
N GLN A 574 2.76 17.67 -2.03
CA GLN A 574 3.42 18.00 -0.77
C GLN A 574 4.59 18.96 -0.98
N TYR A 575 5.44 18.71 -1.98
CA TYR A 575 6.53 19.62 -2.33
C TYR A 575 6.00 20.99 -2.77
N GLN A 576 4.96 21.02 -3.62
CA GLN A 576 4.33 22.27 -4.03
C GLN A 576 3.74 23.04 -2.84
N ALA A 577 3.13 22.34 -1.89
CA ALA A 577 2.67 22.96 -0.65
C ALA A 577 3.85 23.60 0.09
N LEU A 578 4.97 22.88 0.28
CA LEU A 578 6.18 23.43 0.94
C LEU A 578 6.67 24.73 0.33
N LEU A 579 6.58 24.91 -0.98
CA LEU A 579 6.97 26.16 -1.64
C LEU A 579 6.13 27.38 -1.21
N LEU A 580 4.99 27.18 -0.55
CA LEU A 580 4.18 28.26 0.02
C LEU A 580 4.70 28.73 1.38
N VAL A 581 5.56 27.95 2.08
CA VAL A 581 6.05 28.33 3.41
C VAL A 581 6.73 29.71 3.38
N PRO A 582 7.70 30.00 2.49
CA PRO A 582 8.36 31.31 2.46
C PRO A 582 7.39 32.46 2.17
N VAL A 583 6.29 32.22 1.45
CA VAL A 583 5.29 33.23 1.10
C VAL A 583 4.50 33.71 2.33
N TYR A 584 4.22 32.78 3.26
CA TYR A 584 3.39 33.01 4.44
C TYR A 584 4.19 33.18 5.73
N TYR A 585 5.45 32.74 5.79
CA TYR A 585 6.25 32.66 7.02
C TYR A 585 6.32 34.01 7.76
N ASP A 586 6.61 35.08 7.02
CA ASP A 586 6.82 36.43 7.56
C ASP A 586 5.56 37.29 7.58
N ARG A 587 4.41 36.76 7.14
CA ARG A 587 3.15 37.49 7.16
C ARG A 587 2.65 37.69 8.60
N ASP A 588 1.92 38.77 8.78
CA ASP A 588 1.23 39.15 10.01
C ASP A 588 0.07 38.20 10.33
N VAL A 589 -0.21 38.04 11.63
CA VAL A 589 -1.19 37.09 12.14
C VAL A 589 -2.59 37.37 11.59
N ASP A 590 -2.99 38.64 11.50
CA ASP A 590 -4.30 39.05 10.99
C ASP A 590 -4.50 38.61 9.53
N PHE A 591 -3.48 38.82 8.69
CA PHE A 591 -3.48 38.34 7.31
C PHE A 591 -3.62 36.81 7.25
N LEU A 592 -2.83 36.08 8.04
CA LEU A 592 -2.86 34.62 8.05
C LEU A 592 -4.23 34.07 8.50
N GLN A 593 -4.86 34.68 9.51
CA GLN A 593 -6.20 34.29 9.96
C GLN A 593 -7.25 34.56 8.88
N GLN A 594 -7.21 35.71 8.21
CA GLN A 594 -8.10 36.02 7.08
C GLN A 594 -7.92 35.03 5.93
N GLU A 595 -6.68 34.63 5.65
CA GLU A 595 -6.39 33.67 4.59
C GLU A 595 -6.89 32.26 4.93
N VAL A 596 -6.82 31.84 6.21
CA VAL A 596 -7.46 30.59 6.67
C VAL A 596 -8.96 30.62 6.43
N GLU A 597 -9.64 31.72 6.78
CA GLU A 597 -11.08 31.87 6.54
C GLU A 597 -11.41 31.84 5.03
N ARG A 598 -10.56 32.47 4.21
CA ARG A 598 -10.69 32.45 2.74
C ARG A 598 -10.58 31.05 2.15
N LEU A 599 -9.67 30.23 2.67
CA LEU A 599 -9.41 28.86 2.20
C LEU A 599 -10.36 27.82 2.79
N SER A 600 -11.01 28.13 3.92
CA SER A 600 -11.93 27.26 4.64
C SER A 600 -13.01 26.56 3.80
N PRO A 601 -13.64 27.21 2.79
CA PRO A 601 -14.63 26.55 1.94
C PRO A 601 -14.05 25.37 1.15
N ALA A 602 -12.75 25.41 0.79
CA ALA A 602 -12.08 24.33 0.07
C ALA A 602 -11.99 23.07 0.93
N PHE A 603 -11.61 23.20 2.21
CA PHE A 603 -11.61 22.08 3.16
C PHE A 603 -13.00 21.46 3.30
N ILE A 604 -14.05 22.28 3.45
CA ILE A 604 -15.44 21.80 3.55
C ILE A 604 -15.84 21.03 2.28
N LYS A 605 -15.48 21.56 1.10
CA LYS A 605 -15.73 20.89 -0.18
C LYS A 605 -15.00 19.55 -0.24
N THR A 606 -13.71 19.50 0.08
CA THR A 606 -12.94 18.24 0.12
C THR A 606 -13.54 17.24 1.11
N LEU A 607 -14.02 17.70 2.26
CA LEU A 607 -14.62 16.84 3.28
C LEU A 607 -15.98 16.28 2.82
N ARG A 608 -16.80 17.10 2.15
CA ARG A 608 -18.04 16.65 1.50
C ARG A 608 -17.77 15.68 0.36
N ASP A 609 -16.79 15.98 -0.49
CA ASP A 609 -16.38 15.15 -1.62
C ASP A 609 -15.85 13.77 -1.17
N ARG A 610 -15.18 13.74 -0.02
CA ARG A 610 -14.77 12.51 0.67
C ARG A 610 -15.94 11.79 1.35
N ASN A 611 -17.01 12.47 1.72
CA ASN A 611 -18.17 11.80 2.35
C ASN A 611 -19.27 11.42 1.33
N ASN A 612 -19.26 12.00 0.13
CA ASN A 612 -20.27 11.80 -0.93
C ASN A 612 -19.86 10.78 -2.01
N PHE A 613 -19.18 9.68 -1.65
CA PHE A 613 -18.85 8.61 -2.61
C PHE A 613 -20.08 7.95 -3.29
N ASP A 614 -21.30 8.21 -2.79
CA ASP A 614 -22.49 7.37 -2.96
C ASP A 614 -23.50 7.79 -4.03
N ASN A 615 -23.16 8.67 -4.97
CA ASN A 615 -24.06 8.91 -6.10
C ASN A 615 -23.91 7.77 -7.12
N GLU A 616 -24.80 6.78 -7.04
CA GLU A 616 -25.02 5.84 -8.14
C GLU A 616 -25.30 6.60 -9.45
N PRO A 617 -24.90 6.04 -10.60
CA PRO A 617 -25.32 6.56 -11.89
C PRO A 617 -26.84 6.37 -12.02
N SER A 618 -27.60 7.41 -11.71
CA SER A 618 -29.00 7.50 -12.15
C SER A 618 -29.01 7.51 -13.68
N LEU A 619 -29.75 6.58 -14.29
CA LEU A 619 -30.01 6.49 -15.73
C LEU A 619 -30.55 7.80 -16.35
N ALA A 620 -31.00 8.76 -15.53
CA ALA A 620 -31.56 10.04 -15.94
C ALA A 620 -30.66 11.26 -15.74
N ALA A 621 -29.38 11.12 -15.32
CA ALA A 621 -28.48 12.26 -15.11
C ALA A 621 -27.15 12.08 -15.85
N PRO A 622 -26.60 13.14 -16.48
CA PRO A 622 -25.28 13.07 -17.12
C PRO A 622 -24.24 12.64 -16.08
N GLN A 623 -23.34 11.72 -16.45
CA GLN A 623 -22.27 11.16 -15.62
C GLN A 623 -21.60 12.28 -14.80
N ARG A 624 -21.96 12.40 -13.52
CA ARG A 624 -21.27 13.34 -12.63
C ARG A 624 -19.87 12.79 -12.42
N ARG A 625 -18.86 13.60 -12.75
CA ARG A 625 -17.44 13.29 -12.48
C ARG A 625 -17.30 12.86 -11.02
N ASN A 626 -16.59 11.75 -10.80
CA ASN A 626 -16.31 11.26 -9.46
C ASN A 626 -15.52 12.31 -8.67
N SER A 627 -15.69 12.33 -7.35
CA SER A 627 -14.88 13.19 -6.49
C SER A 627 -13.40 12.80 -6.57
N ARG A 628 -12.50 13.74 -6.28
CA ARG A 628 -11.04 13.49 -6.24
C ARG A 628 -10.68 12.25 -5.42
N ALA A 629 -11.22 12.18 -4.20
CA ALA A 629 -11.01 11.05 -3.31
C ALA A 629 -11.55 9.74 -3.94
N GLY A 630 -12.71 9.81 -4.60
CA GLY A 630 -13.31 8.73 -5.39
C GLY A 630 -12.36 8.15 -6.42
N SER A 631 -11.80 9.00 -7.28
CA SER A 631 -10.91 8.57 -8.37
C SER A 631 -9.60 7.98 -7.86
N ILE A 632 -9.00 8.58 -6.82
CA ILE A 632 -7.74 8.08 -6.23
C ILE A 632 -7.94 6.72 -5.57
N ILE A 633 -9.04 6.58 -4.81
CA ILE A 633 -9.37 5.33 -4.11
C ILE A 633 -9.75 4.23 -5.11
N ARG A 634 -10.54 4.55 -6.14
CA ARG A 634 -10.96 3.55 -7.13
C ARG A 634 -9.79 2.90 -7.86
N ASN A 635 -8.68 3.60 -8.09
CA ASN A 635 -7.47 2.99 -8.67
C ASN A 635 -6.92 1.80 -7.83
N LYS A 636 -7.25 1.75 -6.53
CA LYS A 636 -6.83 0.66 -5.64
C LYS A 636 -7.81 -0.53 -5.58
N THR A 637 -8.95 -0.50 -6.27
CA THR A 637 -9.93 -1.59 -6.25
C THR A 637 -9.52 -2.73 -7.18
N ILE A 638 -10.01 -3.94 -6.90
CA ILE A 638 -9.85 -5.12 -7.76
C ILE A 638 -10.43 -4.84 -9.14
N LEU A 639 -11.62 -4.23 -9.22
CA LEU A 639 -12.27 -3.93 -10.51
C LEU A 639 -11.45 -2.95 -11.37
N ALA A 640 -10.82 -1.94 -10.76
CA ALA A 640 -9.91 -1.05 -11.48
C ALA A 640 -8.65 -1.77 -11.99
N ASN A 641 -8.24 -2.84 -11.32
CA ASN A 641 -7.10 -3.65 -11.71
C ASN A 641 -7.45 -4.84 -12.61
N ALA A 642 -8.74 -5.03 -12.94
CA ALA A 642 -9.25 -6.24 -13.57
C ALA A 642 -8.89 -6.43 -15.05
N THR A 643 -8.70 -5.34 -15.79
CA THR A 643 -8.28 -5.38 -17.19
C THR A 643 -7.27 -4.29 -17.47
N ALA A 644 -6.40 -4.46 -18.45
CA ALA A 644 -5.49 -3.43 -18.92
C ALA A 644 -6.21 -2.10 -19.23
N LYS A 645 -7.40 -2.16 -19.84
CA LYS A 645 -8.23 -0.97 -20.12
C LYS A 645 -8.71 -0.29 -18.84
N SER A 646 -9.23 -1.06 -17.88
CA SER A 646 -9.66 -0.53 -16.57
C SER A 646 -8.49 0.12 -15.83
N ARG A 647 -7.30 -0.50 -15.87
CA ARG A 647 -6.08 0.02 -15.24
C ARG A 647 -5.68 1.37 -15.84
N ALA A 648 -5.60 1.45 -17.18
CA ALA A 648 -5.26 2.69 -17.87
C ALA A 648 -6.25 3.83 -17.57
N GLN A 649 -7.55 3.51 -17.53
CA GLN A 649 -8.60 4.47 -17.19
C GLN A 649 -8.48 4.94 -15.73
N ALA A 650 -8.31 4.02 -14.78
CA ALA A 650 -8.20 4.36 -13.37
C ALA A 650 -6.92 5.16 -13.05
N ASP A 651 -5.81 4.86 -13.72
CA ASP A 651 -4.58 5.64 -13.62
C ASP A 651 -4.75 7.05 -14.18
N LYS A 652 -5.46 7.21 -15.31
CA LYS A 652 -5.79 8.51 -15.87
C LYS A 652 -6.66 9.33 -14.92
N GLU A 653 -7.74 8.75 -14.41
CA GLU A 653 -8.64 9.40 -13.45
C GLU A 653 -7.91 9.78 -12.16
N ALA A 654 -7.03 8.92 -11.65
CA ALA A 654 -6.22 9.23 -10.46
C ALA A 654 -5.23 10.36 -10.70
N ARG A 655 -4.63 10.46 -11.90
CA ARG A 655 -3.75 11.58 -12.27
C ARG A 655 -4.52 12.89 -12.37
N GLU A 656 -5.67 12.89 -13.04
CA GLU A 656 -6.55 14.07 -13.14
C GLU A 656 -7.08 14.52 -11.77
N ALA A 657 -7.35 13.57 -10.87
CA ALA A 657 -7.77 13.89 -9.51
C ALA A 657 -6.66 14.55 -8.67
N ARG A 658 -5.39 14.21 -8.91
CA ARG A 658 -4.24 14.86 -8.25
C ARG A 658 -4.01 16.30 -8.72
N SER A 659 -4.53 16.70 -9.88
CA SER A 659 -4.41 18.09 -10.38
C SER A 659 -5.56 19.02 -9.95
N ASP A 660 -6.43 18.59 -9.02
CA ASP A 660 -7.53 19.41 -8.50
C ASP A 660 -7.01 20.59 -7.64
N PRO A 661 -7.32 21.85 -7.98
CA PRO A 661 -6.89 23.02 -7.21
C PRO A 661 -7.42 23.05 -5.76
N THR A 662 -8.52 22.35 -5.47
CA THR A 662 -9.11 22.27 -4.13
C THR A 662 -8.16 21.60 -3.13
N ALA A 663 -7.37 20.61 -3.58
CA ALA A 663 -6.38 19.94 -2.74
C ALA A 663 -5.23 20.87 -2.37
N ALA A 664 -4.72 21.65 -3.33
CA ALA A 664 -3.70 22.65 -3.08
C ALA A 664 -4.16 23.72 -2.08
N GLN A 665 -5.42 24.15 -2.17
CA GLN A 665 -6.03 25.10 -1.21
C GLN A 665 -6.11 24.51 0.21
N THR A 666 -6.47 23.23 0.34
CA THR A 666 -6.54 22.55 1.64
C THR A 666 -5.15 22.41 2.27
N LEU A 667 -4.15 22.02 1.46
CA LEU A 667 -2.75 21.94 1.92
C LEU A 667 -2.20 23.32 2.31
N ALA A 668 -2.58 24.38 1.58
CA ALA A 668 -2.23 25.75 1.93
C ALA A 668 -2.86 26.18 3.27
N GLU A 669 -4.14 25.86 3.52
CA GLU A 669 -4.78 26.15 4.81
C GLU A 669 -4.07 25.41 5.96
N ASP A 670 -3.75 24.12 5.77
CA ASP A 670 -3.02 23.32 6.76
C ASP A 670 -1.64 23.91 7.07
N MET A 671 -0.93 24.37 6.04
CA MET A 671 0.35 25.04 6.19
C MET A 671 0.24 26.34 6.98
N ILE A 672 -0.74 27.19 6.66
CA ILE A 672 -0.94 28.45 7.37
C ILE A 672 -1.28 28.19 8.84
N LEU A 673 -2.09 27.18 9.14
CA LEU A 673 -2.36 26.78 10.52
C LEU A 673 -1.11 26.32 11.26
N ARG A 674 -0.18 25.63 10.58
CA ARG A 674 1.13 25.26 11.17
C ARG A 674 2.04 26.48 11.38
N ILE A 675 1.96 27.50 10.51
CA ILE A 675 2.67 28.78 10.69
C ILE A 675 2.08 29.57 11.86
N LEU A 676 0.76 29.56 12.03
CA LEU A 676 0.11 30.18 13.20
C LEU A 676 0.57 29.53 14.52
N LEU A 677 0.83 28.22 14.54
CA LEU A 677 1.40 27.56 15.73
C LEU A 677 2.77 28.11 16.14
N ILE A 678 3.66 28.38 15.18
CA ILE A 678 4.98 28.94 15.48
C ILE A 678 4.92 30.43 15.84
N LYS A 679 3.86 31.14 15.46
CA LYS A 679 3.55 32.51 15.87
C LYS A 679 2.76 32.59 17.20
N ASP A 680 2.73 31.50 17.95
CA ASP A 680 2.05 31.36 19.25
C ASP A 680 0.50 31.47 19.23
N GLU A 681 -0.13 31.35 18.06
CA GLU A 681 -1.59 31.37 17.89
C GLU A 681 -2.23 29.99 18.15
N LYS A 682 -1.78 29.31 19.21
CA LYS A 682 -2.18 27.93 19.54
C LYS A 682 -3.69 27.80 19.80
N SER A 683 -4.29 28.79 20.48
CA SER A 683 -5.72 28.79 20.80
C SER A 683 -6.60 28.99 19.57
N TYR A 684 -6.16 29.78 18.59
CA TYR A 684 -6.86 29.90 17.30
C TYR A 684 -6.83 28.56 16.55
N VAL A 685 -5.65 27.96 16.42
CA VAL A 685 -5.47 26.70 15.70
C VAL A 685 -6.26 25.56 16.38
N ALA A 686 -6.24 25.46 17.70
CA ALA A 686 -7.02 24.46 18.44
C ALA A 686 -8.53 24.59 18.18
N ARG A 687 -9.08 25.81 18.25
CA ARG A 687 -10.49 26.08 17.93
C ARG A 687 -10.82 25.71 16.48
N ARG A 688 -9.93 26.04 15.53
CA ARG A 688 -10.11 25.71 14.11
C ARG A 688 -10.13 24.20 13.88
N LEU A 689 -9.23 23.45 14.52
CA LEU A 689 -9.20 21.98 14.43
C LEU A 689 -10.47 21.35 15.04
N GLU A 690 -10.98 21.90 16.15
CA GLU A 690 -12.24 21.45 16.75
C GLU A 690 -13.44 21.72 15.83
N GLN A 691 -13.49 22.88 15.17
CA GLN A 691 -14.52 23.17 14.16
C GLN A 691 -14.47 22.17 13.00
N ARG A 692 -13.28 21.83 12.52
CA ARG A 692 -13.10 20.82 11.47
C ARG A 692 -13.58 19.45 11.91
N GLU A 693 -13.28 19.03 13.13
CA GLU A 693 -13.72 17.76 13.71
C GLU A 693 -15.25 17.72 13.87
N LYS A 694 -15.87 18.80 14.38
CA LYS A 694 -17.33 18.94 14.47
C LYS A 694 -18.01 18.88 13.11
N LEU A 695 -17.45 19.55 12.10
CA LEU A 695 -17.96 19.53 10.73
C LEU A 695 -17.83 18.14 10.11
N ALA A 696 -16.70 17.46 10.34
CA ALA A 696 -16.48 16.09 9.90
C ALA A 696 -17.52 15.13 10.51
N HIS A 697 -17.74 15.23 11.83
CA HIS A 697 -18.77 14.46 12.53
C HIS A 697 -20.17 14.76 11.99
N SER A 698 -20.53 16.05 11.83
CA SER A 698 -21.85 16.44 11.31
C SER A 698 -22.13 15.86 9.93
N ILE A 699 -21.17 15.95 9.00
CA ILE A 699 -21.33 15.41 7.64
C ILE A 699 -21.37 13.87 7.66
N ALA A 700 -20.57 13.23 8.52
CA ALA A 700 -20.61 11.78 8.67
C ALA A 700 -21.96 11.30 9.24
N THR A 701 -22.52 11.99 10.24
CA THR A 701 -23.85 11.70 10.80
C THR A 701 -24.96 11.93 9.79
N GLU A 702 -24.89 13.02 9.01
CA GLU A 702 -25.83 13.29 7.91
C GLU A 702 -25.83 12.15 6.88
N ARG A 703 -24.64 11.66 6.51
CA ARG A 703 -24.51 10.50 5.62
C ARG A 703 -25.13 9.23 6.22
N LEU A 704 -24.84 8.92 7.48
CA LEU A 704 -25.40 7.75 8.17
C LEU A 704 -26.93 7.83 8.24
N ALA A 705 -27.47 9.00 8.58
CA ALA A 705 -28.91 9.24 8.61
C ALA A 705 -29.55 9.07 7.22
N LYS A 706 -28.89 9.58 6.16
CA LYS A 706 -29.34 9.41 4.77
C LYS A 706 -29.32 7.94 4.34
N ALA A 707 -28.25 7.21 4.65
CA ALA A 707 -28.16 5.78 4.35
C ALA A 707 -29.21 4.95 5.12
N ALA A 708 -29.52 5.33 6.36
CA ALA A 708 -30.61 4.73 7.13
C ALA A 708 -31.99 5.03 6.54
N ALA A 709 -32.24 6.27 6.12
CA ALA A 709 -33.48 6.68 5.47
C ALA A 709 -33.70 5.98 4.11
N GLU A 710 -32.62 5.70 3.37
CA GLU A 710 -32.63 4.92 2.13
C GLU A 710 -32.83 3.40 2.36
N GLY A 711 -33.02 2.95 3.60
CA GLY A 711 -33.25 1.55 3.95
C GLY A 711 -32.02 0.65 3.79
N ARG A 712 -30.81 1.22 3.65
CA ARG A 712 -29.57 0.47 3.36
C ARG A 712 -29.06 -0.37 4.54
N PHE A 713 -29.54 -0.10 5.77
CA PHE A 713 -29.20 -0.88 6.97
C PHE A 713 -30.22 -1.98 7.32
N ASN A 714 -31.32 -2.12 6.55
CA ASN A 714 -32.48 -2.95 6.93
C ASN A 714 -32.83 -4.09 5.95
N ARG A 715 -31.95 -4.50 5.04
CA ARG A 715 -32.10 -5.80 4.38
C ARG A 715 -31.54 -6.90 5.29
N ARG A 716 -32.33 -7.25 6.31
CA ARG A 716 -32.21 -8.50 7.06
C ARG A 716 -32.40 -9.70 6.15
#